data_AF-A0A9Q4L610-F1
#
_entry.id   AF-A0A9Q4L610-F1
#
_cell.length_a   1.000
_cell.length_b   1.000
_cell.length_c   1.000
_cell.angle_alpha   90.00
_cell.angle_beta   90.00
_cell.angle_gamma   90.00
#
_symmetry.space_group_name_H-M   'P 1'
#
loop_
_entity.id
_entity.type
_entity.pdbx_description
1 polymer ?
#
loop_
_entity_poly.entity_id
_entity_poly.type
_entity_poly.pdbx_seq_one_letter_code
_entity_poly.pdbx_strand_id
1 'polypeptide(L)'
;MGLRNLLSANDSASGTGRQRPSGYLTDRVEAGTELVTDFSKRTRRAAGERVLGAIDRGVDELRTRSADRPGDEFRDRLLERAADELCERLAGRPLEELRERSGLDSSIDDPFDRRLERFLRRYGLDETRLDDDALRAIRDQLAAETDVEIEEVLEALGADDSRELSDPSKSDGRSYSDAWSRFCGELDVECDRSLECVLADVLRRDAVLVGHALERTLTEELPTIAGDRSADATGIEERPRRGRSRSIDAAVPTDARSGRPAAALALAALILSDSVGGDRSLARLLPVVASTLTDAESGFLPLERDVLELLSSLPLETGGDGLDLAALRSGSTGSLALVALFVANLVAMGLGAWVSHRRAPPIPDEIRGPDGDPVVTDEQVQLGKKVFQANGLMNFGSVLGNGSYFGVDLTADALELKAEFMREYYARERGGESFEALPDDERAVVAERVERELDADAPDGSIARYSAAEVYAHERVRERYVDRYHDGSPERGIPSEFVDSADHAERLADFACWTAWMAHTNRPGSDHSYTNDWPYVPATGNRPTGQVLVWSTVSVVLLIAGGGFGVWAYHAFDFAEPTTELVDVPSPDAVSVTPTQHAAAWYVPVAGALFVAQTLVGALLAHYYVERTGFYRIGEALGIDIVSLLPFSVGRAWHVNLGILWITTLWLGGGLFLPGLFSDRDPPRQAAGATALLGALVLATVGAFAGVWLGTRGKFGSPEDGERWWWLGSEGLEYLEVGRVWKLALLAAFAGWTGLVLRGVRQLDEPATGLGHFMTYAGGSIALMFAASMLYTPETNMAVTEFWRWWVVHMWVEGVFEFFVTAVISAALVSMDLIDKGDAEKAILFEVFAIMAAGIVGVSHHYWWVGLPDFWVPLGTTFSTLEFVPLVFVLYRSLGEYRSLKAQGESFPYTLPLLFILGSSVWNFVGGGVLGFFINLPVINYYEHGTYLTVAHAHTSLFGAFGLLALGLGTYILRVVAPEAAWDPTWFRGAFWLTNVGLVIMSVASLLPLGFVQLRTAYRDGYAAARSLEFYEQEHVQTLLWARTLGDAPMILGALAFTAGAIRHLRAARRHSATDT
;
A
#
# COMPACT_ATOMS: atom_id res chain seq x y z
N MET A 1 -22.89 -31.98 11.36
CA MET A 1 -23.25 -33.10 12.27
C MET A 1 -22.02 -33.99 12.35
N GLY A 2 -21.34 -34.07 13.50
CA GLY A 2 -20.06 -34.83 13.61
C GLY A 2 -18.99 -34.26 14.55
N LEU A 3 -19.23 -33.15 15.27
CA LEU A 3 -18.32 -32.65 16.34
C LEU A 3 -19.04 -32.30 17.65
N ARG A 4 -20.36 -32.53 17.70
CA ARG A 4 -21.22 -32.21 18.85
C ARG A 4 -21.29 -33.32 19.91
N ASN A 5 -20.75 -34.51 19.63
CA ASN A 5 -20.91 -35.69 20.48
C ASN A 5 -19.71 -36.03 21.38
N LEU A 6 -18.61 -35.26 21.35
CA LEU A 6 -17.47 -35.44 22.27
C LEU A 6 -17.52 -34.51 23.50
N LEU A 7 -18.48 -33.58 23.56
CA LEU A 7 -18.61 -32.61 24.67
C LEU A 7 -19.85 -32.84 25.55
N SER A 8 -20.59 -33.94 25.38
CA SER A 8 -21.89 -34.17 26.04
C SER A 8 -21.92 -35.26 27.11
N ALA A 9 -20.76 -35.68 27.65
CA ALA A 9 -20.73 -36.67 28.72
C ALA A 9 -19.78 -36.24 29.85
N ASN A 10 -20.24 -35.33 30.71
CA ASN A 10 -19.95 -35.34 32.15
C ASN A 10 -20.69 -34.18 32.84
N ASP A 11 -21.98 -34.39 33.08
CA ASP A 11 -22.72 -33.65 34.11
C ASP A 11 -23.56 -34.67 34.90
N SER A 12 -22.96 -35.25 35.94
CA SER A 12 -23.62 -35.68 37.19
C SER A 12 -22.70 -36.55 38.05
N ALA A 13 -21.81 -35.92 38.83
CA ALA A 13 -21.42 -36.42 40.16
C ALA A 13 -20.60 -35.36 40.92
N SER A 14 -21.13 -34.99 42.08
CA SER A 14 -20.54 -34.26 43.20
C SER A 14 -19.00 -34.20 43.35
N GLY A 15 -18.51 -32.99 43.65
CA GLY A 15 -17.50 -32.79 44.70
C GLY A 15 -16.04 -32.64 44.25
N THR A 16 -15.42 -31.56 44.73
CA THR A 16 -14.00 -31.19 44.73
C THR A 16 -13.45 -30.51 43.47
N GLY A 17 -12.83 -29.34 43.70
CA GLY A 17 -12.38 -28.40 42.68
C GLY A 17 -11.20 -28.89 41.85
N ARG A 18 -11.28 -28.66 40.53
CA ARG A 18 -10.15 -28.69 39.60
C ARG A 18 -10.40 -27.69 38.46
N GLN A 19 -9.36 -26.90 38.14
CA GLN A 19 -9.32 -25.88 37.09
C GLN A 19 -9.56 -26.48 35.69
N ARG A 20 -10.14 -25.66 34.79
CA ARG A 20 -10.46 -26.04 33.40
C ARG A 20 -9.19 -26.18 32.53
N PRO A 21 -9.16 -27.07 31.50
CA PRO A 21 -7.93 -27.41 30.77
C PRO A 21 -7.44 -26.39 29.73
N SER A 22 -8.18 -25.32 29.42
CA SER A 22 -7.75 -24.36 28.38
C SER A 22 -6.75 -23.32 28.88
N GLY A 23 -6.74 -22.98 30.17
CA GLY A 23 -5.74 -22.05 30.74
C GLY A 23 -4.35 -22.68 30.80
N TYR A 24 -4.26 -23.97 31.09
CA TYR A 24 -2.99 -24.68 31.24
C TYR A 24 -2.17 -24.78 29.94
N LEU A 25 -2.83 -24.78 28.77
CA LEU A 25 -2.16 -24.78 27.47
C LEU A 25 -1.67 -23.39 27.07
N THR A 26 -2.43 -22.34 27.38
CA THR A 26 -2.02 -20.95 27.15
C THR A 26 -0.84 -20.56 28.04
N ASP A 27 -0.91 -20.89 29.33
CA ASP A 27 0.17 -20.61 30.30
C ASP A 27 1.47 -21.33 29.92
N ARG A 28 1.39 -22.54 29.34
CA ARG A 28 2.58 -23.28 28.87
C ARG A 28 3.17 -22.76 27.57
N VAL A 29 2.34 -22.20 26.68
CA VAL A 29 2.82 -21.55 25.46
C VAL A 29 3.46 -20.20 25.78
N GLU A 30 2.87 -19.42 26.69
CA GLU A 30 3.47 -18.17 27.19
C GLU A 30 4.80 -18.43 27.90
N ALA A 31 4.86 -19.40 28.82
CA ALA A 31 6.09 -19.78 29.50
C ALA A 31 7.17 -20.30 28.52
N GLY A 32 6.78 -21.00 27.46
CA GLY A 32 7.69 -21.45 26.40
C GLY A 32 8.22 -20.29 25.55
N THR A 33 7.40 -19.27 25.31
CA THR A 33 7.77 -18.09 24.52
C THR A 33 8.70 -17.17 25.32
N GLU A 34 8.46 -16.99 26.62
CA GLU A 34 9.38 -16.29 27.52
C GLU A 34 10.73 -16.99 27.62
N LEU A 35 10.76 -18.33 27.72
CA LEU A 35 12.00 -19.11 27.75
C LEU A 35 12.84 -18.96 26.48
N VAL A 36 12.20 -18.97 25.30
CA VAL A 36 12.88 -18.77 24.00
C VAL A 36 13.37 -17.34 23.86
N THR A 37 12.60 -16.37 24.35
CA THR A 37 12.97 -14.94 24.34
C THR A 37 14.15 -14.68 25.26
N ASP A 38 14.15 -15.27 26.45
CA ASP A 38 15.20 -15.11 27.44
C ASP A 38 16.47 -15.88 27.07
N PHE A 39 16.35 -17.04 26.42
CA PHE A 39 17.47 -17.74 25.79
C PHE A 39 18.08 -16.90 24.67
N SER A 40 17.26 -16.35 23.75
CA SER A 40 17.73 -15.47 22.66
C SER A 40 18.44 -14.21 23.18
N LYS A 41 17.94 -13.60 24.27
CA LYS A 41 18.57 -12.45 24.93
C LYS A 41 19.91 -12.84 25.57
N ARG A 42 19.98 -13.99 26.23
CA ARG A 42 21.23 -14.52 26.83
C ARG A 42 22.27 -14.88 25.77
N THR A 43 21.89 -15.51 24.66
CA THR A 43 22.81 -15.84 23.55
C THR A 43 23.34 -14.59 22.85
N ARG A 44 22.49 -13.57 22.62
CA ARG A 44 22.93 -12.28 22.06
C ARG A 44 23.89 -11.54 22.99
N ARG A 45 23.63 -11.56 24.30
CA ARG A 45 24.50 -10.93 25.29
C ARG A 45 25.86 -11.62 25.39
N ALA A 46 25.88 -12.96 25.44
CA ALA A 46 27.12 -13.74 25.47
C ALA A 46 27.94 -13.59 24.18
N ALA A 47 27.28 -13.53 23.02
CA ALA A 47 27.94 -13.26 21.74
C ALA A 47 28.53 -11.83 21.69
N GLY A 48 27.79 -10.83 22.19
CA GLY A 48 28.25 -9.45 22.30
C GLY A 48 29.47 -9.29 23.21
N GLU A 49 29.46 -9.92 24.39
CA GLU A 49 30.57 -9.87 25.35
C GLU A 49 31.84 -10.57 24.82
N ARG A 50 31.70 -11.68 24.08
CA ARG A 50 32.84 -12.36 23.43
C ARG A 50 33.44 -11.55 22.28
N VAL A 51 32.60 -10.86 21.49
CA VAL A 51 33.05 -10.00 20.38
C VAL A 51 33.75 -8.75 20.92
N LEU A 52 33.21 -8.12 21.98
CA LEU A 52 33.87 -7.00 22.67
C LEU A 52 35.22 -7.39 23.25
N GLY A 53 35.32 -8.55 23.92
CA GLY A 53 36.61 -9.04 24.42
C GLY A 53 37.62 -9.40 23.33
N ALA A 54 37.17 -9.83 22.15
CA ALA A 54 38.06 -10.06 20.99
C ALA A 54 38.55 -8.76 20.37
N ILE A 55 37.69 -7.74 20.31
CA ILE A 55 38.04 -6.40 19.80
C ILE A 55 39.06 -5.72 20.74
N ASP A 56 38.84 -5.75 22.05
CA ASP A 56 39.74 -5.12 23.02
C ASP A 56 41.13 -5.78 23.02
N ARG A 57 41.19 -7.12 22.94
CA ARG A 57 42.45 -7.87 22.77
C ARG A 57 43.15 -7.55 21.45
N GLY A 58 42.40 -7.38 20.36
CA GLY A 58 42.94 -7.00 19.05
C GLY A 58 43.50 -5.58 19.04
N VAL A 59 42.82 -4.64 19.71
CA VAL A 59 43.27 -3.25 19.87
C VAL A 59 44.52 -3.18 20.74
N ASP A 60 44.59 -3.94 21.83
CA ASP A 60 45.77 -4.01 22.71
C ASP A 60 46.96 -4.72 22.04
N GLU A 61 46.74 -5.77 21.25
CA GLU A 61 47.80 -6.39 20.42
C GLU A 61 48.35 -5.41 19.36
N LEU A 62 47.47 -4.60 18.76
CA LEU A 62 47.87 -3.60 17.77
C LEU A 62 48.62 -2.43 18.41
N ARG A 63 48.22 -1.98 19.61
CA ARG A 63 48.93 -0.96 20.39
C ARG A 63 50.31 -1.45 20.87
N THR A 64 50.39 -2.68 21.36
CA THR A 64 51.66 -3.28 21.80
C THR A 64 52.63 -3.56 20.64
N ARG A 65 52.15 -3.99 19.46
CA ARG A 65 52.99 -4.11 18.24
C ARG A 65 53.40 -2.75 17.65
N SER A 66 52.70 -1.67 18.01
CA SER A 66 52.90 -0.30 17.54
C SER A 66 53.95 0.49 18.35
N ALA A 67 54.27 0.05 19.57
CA ALA A 67 55.13 0.75 20.53
C ALA A 67 56.60 0.99 20.08
N ASP A 68 57.03 0.38 18.97
CA ASP A 68 58.41 0.45 18.48
C ASP A 68 58.72 1.62 17.52
N ARG A 69 57.77 2.55 17.27
CA ARG A 69 58.06 3.77 16.48
C ARG A 69 57.37 5.02 17.05
N PRO A 70 58.12 5.94 17.68
CA PRO A 70 57.53 7.12 18.28
C PRO A 70 57.21 8.19 17.22
N GLY A 71 55.96 8.68 17.22
CA GLY A 71 55.61 10.01 16.71
C GLY A 71 54.64 10.12 15.54
N ASP A 72 53.46 9.49 15.57
CA ASP A 72 52.38 9.85 14.64
C ASP A 72 50.99 9.83 15.31
N GLU A 73 50.67 10.91 16.01
CA GLU A 73 49.39 11.19 16.69
C GLU A 73 48.18 11.09 15.74
N PHE A 74 48.41 11.21 14.43
CA PHE A 74 47.42 11.00 13.37
C PHE A 74 46.98 9.53 13.26
N ARG A 75 47.87 8.57 13.55
CA ARG A 75 47.61 7.14 13.39
C ARG A 75 46.79 6.56 14.53
N ASP A 76 47.03 7.02 15.76
CA ASP A 76 46.24 6.61 16.93
C ASP A 76 44.78 7.10 16.82
N ARG A 77 44.58 8.32 16.33
CA ARG A 77 43.23 8.83 16.00
C ARG A 77 42.55 8.05 14.89
N LEU A 78 43.31 7.49 13.95
CA LEU A 78 42.78 6.71 12.84
C LEU A 78 42.40 5.28 13.28
N LEU A 79 43.13 4.71 14.23
CA LEU A 79 42.81 3.42 14.86
C LEU A 79 41.61 3.54 15.82
N GLU A 80 41.52 4.62 16.61
CA GLU A 80 40.34 4.89 17.44
C GLU A 80 39.09 5.12 16.58
N ARG A 81 39.21 5.91 15.51
CA ARG A 81 38.10 6.13 14.58
C ARG A 81 37.66 4.86 13.85
N ALA A 82 38.61 3.98 13.50
CA ALA A 82 38.30 2.69 12.90
C ALA A 82 37.66 1.71 13.91
N ALA A 83 38.06 1.76 15.18
CA ALA A 83 37.47 0.95 16.26
C ALA A 83 36.06 1.42 16.63
N ASP A 84 35.83 2.74 16.69
CA ASP A 84 34.51 3.34 16.86
C ASP A 84 33.60 2.97 15.70
N GLU A 85 34.06 3.09 14.46
CA GLU A 85 33.28 2.75 13.27
C GLU A 85 32.99 1.23 13.20
N LEU A 86 33.88 0.38 13.72
CA LEU A 86 33.62 -1.05 13.83
C LEU A 86 32.59 -1.38 14.93
N CYS A 87 32.67 -0.71 16.08
CA CYS A 87 31.74 -0.90 17.21
C CYS A 87 30.35 -0.35 16.90
N GLU A 88 30.27 0.77 16.19
CA GLU A 88 29.01 1.34 15.73
C GLU A 88 28.35 0.43 14.68
N ARG A 89 29.14 -0.22 13.82
CA ARG A 89 28.63 -1.20 12.84
C ARG A 89 28.24 -2.55 13.44
N LEU A 90 28.94 -3.03 14.48
CA LEU A 90 28.71 -4.37 15.05
C LEU A 90 27.77 -4.37 16.27
N ALA A 91 27.78 -3.30 17.05
CA ALA A 91 27.01 -3.17 18.30
C ALA A 91 26.03 -1.98 18.28
N GLY A 92 25.99 -1.19 17.20
CA GLY A 92 25.05 -0.07 17.02
C GLY A 92 25.35 1.15 17.88
N ARG A 93 26.52 1.22 18.55
CA ARG A 93 26.91 2.28 19.49
C ARG A 93 28.42 2.55 19.46
N PRO A 94 28.86 3.79 19.74
CA PRO A 94 30.29 4.14 19.82
C PRO A 94 30.98 3.49 21.05
N LEU A 95 32.29 3.29 20.96
CA LEU A 95 33.09 2.54 21.93
C LEU A 95 33.07 3.17 23.33
N GLU A 96 32.97 4.50 23.40
CA GLU A 96 33.01 5.27 24.65
C GLU A 96 31.76 5.05 25.53
N GLU A 97 30.59 4.92 24.90
CA GLU A 97 29.32 4.62 25.58
C GLU A 97 29.28 3.16 26.09
N LEU A 98 29.97 2.25 25.38
CA LEU A 98 30.15 0.86 25.80
C LEU A 98 31.16 0.74 26.96
N ARG A 99 32.13 1.65 27.05
CA ARG A 99 33.08 1.76 28.18
C ARG A 99 32.42 2.28 29.45
N GLU A 100 31.56 3.28 29.35
CA GLU A 100 30.78 3.78 30.51
C GLU A 100 29.85 2.70 31.08
N ARG A 101 29.24 1.86 30.22
CA ARG A 101 28.34 0.77 30.64
C ARG A 101 29.04 -0.49 31.11
N SER A 102 30.30 -0.72 30.71
CA SER A 102 31.10 -1.86 31.18
C SER A 102 31.72 -1.63 32.56
N GLY A 103 31.53 -0.45 33.17
CA GLY A 103 31.81 -0.23 34.58
C GLY A 103 33.30 -0.26 34.93
N LEU A 104 34.15 0.20 34.01
CA LEU A 104 35.58 0.44 34.26
C LEU A 104 35.82 1.83 34.86
N ASP A 105 35.10 2.17 35.93
CA ASP A 105 35.56 3.20 36.88
C ASP A 105 35.52 2.63 38.30
N SER A 106 36.65 2.71 38.96
CA SER A 106 36.99 1.99 40.18
C SER A 106 36.51 2.76 41.41
N SER A 107 35.36 2.40 41.98
CA SER A 107 35.15 2.45 43.44
C SER A 107 33.81 1.82 43.87
N ILE A 108 33.88 0.60 44.41
CA ILE A 108 33.09 -0.03 45.50
C ILE A 108 33.33 -1.54 45.34
N ASP A 109 34.10 -2.11 46.27
CA ASP A 109 34.80 -3.38 46.12
C ASP A 109 34.37 -4.36 47.23
N ASP A 110 33.52 -5.34 46.89
CA ASP A 110 33.66 -6.71 47.43
C ASP A 110 33.03 -7.75 46.45
N PRO A 111 33.83 -8.64 45.83
CA PRO A 111 33.36 -9.77 45.01
C PRO A 111 32.41 -10.74 45.72
N PHE A 112 32.34 -10.68 47.05
CA PHE A 112 31.46 -11.51 47.86
C PHE A 112 29.99 -11.10 47.73
N ASP A 113 29.68 -9.80 47.77
CA ASP A 113 28.29 -9.30 47.74
C ASP A 113 27.61 -9.65 46.41
N ARG A 114 28.38 -9.66 45.31
CA ARG A 114 27.91 -10.11 43.98
C ARG A 114 27.64 -11.61 43.88
N ARG A 115 28.24 -12.43 44.74
CA ARG A 115 27.97 -13.89 44.80
C ARG A 115 26.77 -14.19 45.68
N LEU A 116 26.64 -13.48 46.80
CA LEU A 116 25.48 -13.59 47.68
C LEU A 116 24.20 -13.14 46.97
N GLU A 117 24.21 -12.00 46.28
CA GLU A 117 23.02 -11.50 45.55
C GLU A 117 22.57 -12.46 44.44
N ARG A 118 23.52 -13.11 43.75
CA ARG A 118 23.24 -14.13 42.73
C ARG A 118 22.68 -15.42 43.35
N PHE A 119 23.20 -15.86 44.49
CA PHE A 119 22.70 -17.04 45.19
C PHE A 119 21.26 -16.82 45.70
N LEU A 120 20.99 -15.67 46.31
CA LEU A 120 19.67 -15.32 46.82
C LEU A 120 18.64 -15.17 45.69
N ARG A 121 19.01 -14.53 44.57
CA ARG A 121 18.15 -14.46 43.37
C ARG A 121 17.90 -15.82 42.73
N ARG A 122 18.93 -16.68 42.65
CA ARG A 122 18.83 -18.01 42.01
C ARG A 122 17.82 -18.92 42.71
N TYR A 123 17.65 -18.77 44.03
CA TYR A 123 16.71 -19.57 44.82
C TYR A 123 15.49 -18.79 45.33
N GLY A 124 15.30 -17.55 44.89
CA GLY A 124 14.16 -16.71 45.25
C GLY A 124 14.08 -16.37 46.75
N LEU A 125 15.22 -16.21 47.40
CA LEU A 125 15.34 -15.92 48.83
C LEU A 125 15.46 -14.40 49.07
N ASP A 126 14.73 -13.88 50.05
CA ASP A 126 14.77 -12.48 50.48
C ASP A 126 15.72 -12.32 51.66
N GLU A 127 16.79 -11.55 51.47
CA GLU A 127 17.87 -11.33 52.45
C GLU A 127 17.36 -10.79 53.78
N THR A 128 16.30 -9.98 53.74
CA THR A 128 15.72 -9.32 54.94
C THR A 128 14.97 -10.28 55.87
N ARG A 129 14.82 -11.55 55.45
CA ARG A 129 14.09 -12.60 56.17
C ARG A 129 14.97 -13.75 56.65
N LEU A 130 16.28 -13.69 56.38
CA LEU A 130 17.25 -14.70 56.81
C LEU A 130 17.85 -14.31 58.16
N ASP A 131 18.02 -15.29 59.06
CA ASP A 131 18.70 -15.05 60.34
C ASP A 131 20.23 -15.05 60.18
N ASP A 132 20.91 -14.48 61.16
CA ASP A 132 22.36 -14.26 61.15
C ASP A 132 23.18 -15.56 61.14
N ASP A 133 22.58 -16.71 61.49
CA ASP A 133 23.24 -18.02 61.46
C ASP A 133 23.11 -18.66 60.07
N ALA A 134 21.95 -18.50 59.41
CA ALA A 134 21.72 -18.92 58.02
C ALA A 134 22.58 -18.13 57.02
N LEU A 135 22.71 -16.81 57.22
CA LEU A 135 23.59 -15.97 56.42
C LEU A 135 25.07 -16.35 56.56
N ARG A 136 25.51 -16.82 57.74
CA ARG A 136 26.87 -17.32 57.96
C ARG A 136 27.12 -18.65 57.26
N ALA A 137 26.18 -19.59 57.30
CA ALA A 137 26.32 -20.88 56.61
C ALA A 137 26.37 -20.73 55.08
N ILE A 138 25.56 -19.84 54.51
CA ILE A 138 25.58 -19.52 53.06
C ILE A 138 26.91 -18.89 52.64
N ARG A 139 27.45 -18.02 53.50
CA ARG A 139 28.72 -17.32 53.28
C ARG A 139 29.91 -18.30 53.30
N ASP A 140 29.91 -19.31 54.16
CA ASP A 140 30.94 -20.36 54.19
C ASP A 140 30.86 -21.29 52.97
N GLN A 141 29.65 -21.56 52.47
CA GLN A 141 29.43 -22.41 51.29
C GLN A 141 29.89 -21.72 49.98
N LEU A 142 29.59 -20.43 49.81
CA LEU A 142 29.96 -19.64 48.62
C LEU A 142 31.46 -19.35 48.50
N ALA A 143 32.22 -19.54 49.58
CA ALA A 143 33.67 -19.44 49.58
C ALA A 143 34.37 -20.68 48.99
N ALA A 144 33.64 -21.80 48.79
CA ALA A 144 34.22 -23.11 48.44
C ALA A 144 34.06 -23.54 46.97
N GLU A 145 33.27 -22.86 46.13
CA GLU A 145 33.07 -23.25 44.72
C GLU A 145 34.03 -22.52 43.76
N THR A 146 34.69 -23.27 42.86
CA THR A 146 35.60 -22.77 41.80
C THR A 146 34.96 -23.07 40.43
N ASP A 147 34.88 -22.08 39.53
CA ASP A 147 34.21 -22.18 38.22
C ASP A 147 35.00 -23.02 37.19
N VAL A 148 34.37 -23.99 36.52
CA VAL A 148 34.86 -24.64 35.27
C VAL A 148 33.68 -24.90 34.32
N GLU A 149 33.76 -24.48 33.05
CA GLU A 149 32.74 -24.71 32.01
C GLU A 149 33.00 -26.02 31.22
N ILE A 150 31.92 -26.75 30.94
CA ILE A 150 31.88 -28.15 30.48
C ILE A 150 32.28 -28.36 29.00
N GLU A 151 32.08 -27.37 28.13
CA GLU A 151 32.38 -27.47 26.69
C GLU A 151 33.89 -27.49 26.40
N GLU A 152 34.68 -26.69 27.12
CA GLU A 152 36.14 -26.64 26.95
C GLU A 152 36.82 -27.97 27.28
N VAL A 153 36.25 -28.72 28.24
CA VAL A 153 36.87 -29.99 28.65
C VAL A 153 36.53 -31.13 27.69
N LEU A 154 35.37 -31.09 27.04
CA LEU A 154 34.99 -32.07 26.03
C LEU A 154 35.80 -31.90 24.73
N GLU A 155 36.08 -30.67 24.33
CA GLU A 155 36.99 -30.40 23.21
C GLU A 155 38.43 -30.84 23.51
N ALA A 156 38.89 -30.65 24.74
CA ALA A 156 40.23 -31.10 25.16
C ALA A 156 40.38 -32.64 25.17
N LEU A 157 39.31 -33.38 25.50
CA LEU A 157 39.32 -34.85 25.52
C LEU A 157 39.30 -35.48 24.11
N GLY A 158 38.69 -34.82 23.12
CA GLY A 158 38.52 -35.35 21.76
C GLY A 158 39.59 -34.96 20.74
N ALA A 159 40.47 -34.01 21.06
CA ALA A 159 41.38 -33.39 20.09
C ALA A 159 42.72 -34.12 19.85
N ASP A 160 43.07 -35.15 20.64
CA ASP A 160 44.43 -35.73 20.63
C ASP A 160 44.60 -37.00 19.76
N ASP A 161 43.85 -37.12 18.66
CA ASP A 161 43.96 -38.27 17.74
C ASP A 161 44.52 -37.91 16.35
N SER A 162 45.26 -36.79 16.22
CA SER A 162 45.76 -36.42 14.89
C SER A 162 47.12 -35.70 14.78
N ARG A 163 47.98 -35.68 15.80
CA ARG A 163 49.40 -35.25 15.65
C ARG A 163 50.27 -35.59 16.87
N GLU A 164 50.82 -36.81 16.93
CA GLU A 164 52.21 -37.12 17.35
C GLU A 164 52.43 -38.65 17.42
N LEU A 165 52.79 -39.25 16.28
CA LEU A 165 53.32 -40.63 16.20
C LEU A 165 54.60 -40.61 15.38
N SER A 166 55.65 -39.97 15.91
CA SER A 166 57.01 -40.08 15.35
C SER A 166 58.13 -39.67 16.31
N ASP A 167 58.15 -40.19 17.55
CA ASP A 167 59.40 -40.47 18.29
C ASP A 167 59.10 -41.39 19.50
N PRO A 168 59.49 -42.67 19.50
CA PRO A 168 59.13 -43.63 20.55
C PRO A 168 60.07 -43.61 21.78
N SER A 169 60.78 -42.52 22.04
CA SER A 169 61.78 -42.45 23.14
C SER A 169 61.40 -41.57 24.33
N LYS A 170 60.16 -41.09 24.44
CA LYS A 170 59.63 -40.42 25.64
C LYS A 170 58.25 -40.95 26.00
N SER A 171 58.20 -42.13 26.61
CA SER A 171 57.00 -42.69 27.22
C SER A 171 57.13 -42.67 28.75
N ASP A 172 56.29 -41.87 29.41
CA ASP A 172 55.57 -42.28 30.61
C ASP A 172 54.56 -41.19 30.97
N GLY A 173 53.27 -41.55 31.08
CA GLY A 173 52.20 -40.64 31.50
C GLY A 173 50.90 -40.90 30.75
N ARG A 174 49.84 -41.29 31.48
CA ARG A 174 48.52 -41.71 30.98
C ARG A 174 47.94 -40.74 29.94
N SER A 175 47.36 -41.26 28.86
CA SER A 175 46.85 -40.48 27.72
C SER A 175 45.37 -40.14 27.84
N TYR A 176 44.97 -38.98 27.32
CA TYR A 176 43.57 -38.53 27.14
C TYR A 176 42.69 -39.57 26.42
N SER A 177 43.30 -40.42 25.58
CA SER A 177 42.66 -41.55 24.89
C SER A 177 42.03 -42.58 25.85
N ASP A 178 42.65 -42.82 27.02
CA ASP A 178 42.12 -43.79 28.01
C ASP A 178 40.90 -43.23 28.75
N ALA A 179 40.92 -41.92 29.08
CA ALA A 179 39.80 -41.23 29.70
C ALA A 179 38.60 -41.14 28.75
N TRP A 180 38.87 -40.88 27.45
CA TRP A 180 37.86 -40.90 26.41
C TRP A 180 37.21 -42.28 26.21
N SER A 181 38.03 -43.33 26.16
CA SER A 181 37.55 -44.72 26.02
C SER A 181 36.67 -45.16 27.18
N ARG A 182 36.98 -44.69 28.40
CA ARG A 182 36.17 -44.95 29.60
C ARG A 182 34.85 -44.18 29.60
N PHE A 183 34.89 -42.91 29.17
CA PHE A 183 33.71 -42.07 29.06
C PHE A 183 32.67 -42.64 28.10
N CYS A 184 33.05 -43.04 26.87
CA CYS A 184 32.07 -43.71 26.00
C CYS A 184 31.73 -45.14 26.45
N GLY A 185 32.62 -45.82 27.18
CA GLY A 185 32.31 -47.10 27.83
C GLY A 185 31.21 -47.02 28.91
N GLU A 186 31.19 -45.97 29.73
CA GLU A 186 30.13 -45.74 30.73
C GLU A 186 28.77 -45.40 30.09
N LEU A 187 28.79 -44.84 28.88
CA LEU A 187 27.60 -44.48 28.11
C LEU A 187 27.17 -45.54 27.09
N ASP A 188 27.90 -46.67 27.02
CA ASP A 188 27.73 -47.77 26.07
C ASP A 188 27.65 -47.25 24.62
N VAL A 189 28.65 -46.46 24.22
CA VAL A 189 28.79 -45.87 22.89
C VAL A 189 30.14 -46.31 22.29
N GLU A 190 30.17 -46.70 21.02
CA GLU A 190 31.42 -47.05 20.34
C GLU A 190 32.29 -45.81 20.10
N CYS A 191 33.46 -45.73 20.75
CA CYS A 191 34.38 -44.58 20.71
C CYS A 191 35.18 -44.46 19.40
N ASP A 192 35.25 -45.54 18.62
CA ASP A 192 36.15 -45.70 17.47
C ASP A 192 35.61 -45.00 16.19
N ARG A 193 34.59 -44.14 16.35
CA ARG A 193 33.87 -43.44 15.27
C ARG A 193 34.16 -41.93 15.32
N SER A 194 33.85 -41.21 14.24
CA SER A 194 34.10 -39.76 14.19
C SER A 194 33.38 -39.01 15.31
N LEU A 195 34.02 -37.94 15.83
CA LEU A 195 33.55 -37.18 16.98
C LEU A 195 32.10 -36.70 16.84
N GLU A 196 31.69 -36.24 15.65
CA GLU A 196 30.31 -35.84 15.37
C GLU A 196 29.30 -36.99 15.52
N CYS A 197 29.67 -38.22 15.14
CA CYS A 197 28.81 -39.39 15.32
C CYS A 197 28.71 -39.83 16.78
N VAL A 198 29.82 -39.74 17.53
CA VAL A 198 29.83 -40.03 18.97
C VAL A 198 28.98 -39.00 19.73
N LEU A 199 29.12 -37.71 19.40
CA LEU A 199 28.31 -36.64 19.99
C LEU A 199 26.81 -36.83 19.72
N ALA A 200 26.45 -37.20 18.49
CA ALA A 200 25.06 -37.44 18.12
C ALA A 200 24.44 -38.63 18.90
N ASP A 201 25.22 -39.66 19.22
CA ASP A 201 24.74 -40.80 20.01
C ASP A 201 24.73 -40.50 21.51
N VAL A 202 25.67 -39.70 22.03
CA VAL A 202 25.67 -39.20 23.42
C VAL A 202 24.48 -38.27 23.67
N LEU A 203 24.14 -37.38 22.73
CA LEU A 203 22.98 -36.49 22.83
C LEU A 203 21.63 -37.22 22.78
N ARG A 204 21.62 -38.50 22.40
CA ARG A 204 20.44 -39.37 22.47
C ARG A 204 20.36 -40.18 23.78
N ARG A 205 21.38 -40.12 24.64
CA ARG A 205 21.36 -40.77 25.96
C ARG A 205 20.70 -39.89 27.01
N ASP A 206 20.30 -40.51 28.12
CA ASP A 206 19.67 -39.81 29.23
C ASP A 206 20.63 -38.75 29.81
N ALA A 207 20.17 -37.51 29.89
CA ALA A 207 20.99 -36.36 30.27
C ALA A 207 21.59 -36.48 31.69
N VAL A 208 20.93 -37.20 32.60
CA VAL A 208 21.45 -37.42 33.96
C VAL A 208 22.61 -38.41 33.93
N LEU A 209 22.53 -39.41 33.05
CA LEU A 209 23.55 -40.44 32.89
C LEU A 209 24.79 -39.87 32.18
N VAL A 210 24.57 -39.01 31.18
CA VAL A 210 25.64 -38.25 30.51
C VAL A 210 26.33 -37.31 31.50
N GLY A 211 25.55 -36.58 32.32
CA GLY A 211 26.09 -35.67 33.33
C GLY A 211 27.01 -36.36 34.35
N HIS A 212 26.62 -37.53 34.86
CA HIS A 212 27.43 -38.26 35.83
C HIS A 212 28.70 -38.88 35.24
N ALA A 213 28.64 -39.42 34.01
CA ALA A 213 29.84 -39.94 33.34
C ALA A 213 30.86 -38.83 33.07
N LEU A 214 30.36 -37.63 32.76
CA LEU A 214 31.17 -36.44 32.54
C LEU A 214 31.84 -35.97 33.84
N GLU A 215 31.04 -35.79 34.89
CA GLU A 215 31.51 -35.36 36.21
C GLU A 215 32.64 -36.27 36.72
N ARG A 216 32.47 -37.60 36.62
CA ARG A 216 33.48 -38.57 37.04
C ARG A 216 34.76 -38.48 36.22
N THR A 217 34.66 -38.38 34.89
CA THR A 217 35.83 -38.26 34.00
C THR A 217 36.63 -36.98 34.29
N LEU A 218 35.92 -35.88 34.57
CA LEU A 218 36.50 -34.57 34.88
C LEU A 218 37.20 -34.52 36.23
N THR A 219 36.63 -35.18 37.24
CA THR A 219 37.16 -35.11 38.62
C THR A 219 38.16 -36.21 38.95
N GLU A 220 38.06 -37.39 38.35
CA GLU A 220 38.90 -38.54 38.73
C GLU A 220 40.10 -38.77 37.79
N GLU A 221 39.99 -38.47 36.48
CA GLU A 221 41.00 -38.90 35.49
C GLU A 221 41.88 -37.75 34.97
N LEU A 222 41.30 -36.59 34.66
CA LEU A 222 42.00 -35.42 34.10
C LEU A 222 43.06 -34.77 35.01
N PRO A 223 42.85 -34.65 36.35
CA PRO A 223 43.84 -34.06 37.25
C PRO A 223 45.15 -34.88 37.32
N THR A 224 45.09 -36.18 37.09
CA THR A 224 46.26 -37.06 37.03
C THR A 224 47.12 -36.89 35.77
N ILE A 225 46.56 -36.31 34.70
CA ILE A 225 47.24 -36.11 33.41
C ILE A 225 47.88 -34.70 33.35
N ALA A 226 47.22 -33.69 33.91
CA ALA A 226 47.67 -32.29 33.85
C ALA A 226 48.84 -31.95 34.80
N GLY A 227 49.06 -32.74 35.85
CA GLY A 227 50.07 -32.46 36.88
C GLY A 227 51.54 -32.55 36.43
N ASP A 228 51.84 -33.15 35.27
CA ASP A 228 53.22 -33.47 34.86
C ASP A 228 53.85 -32.47 33.86
N ARG A 229 53.09 -31.49 33.33
CA ARG A 229 53.57 -30.61 32.24
C ARG A 229 54.07 -29.22 32.67
N SER A 230 53.95 -28.81 33.93
CA SER A 230 54.31 -27.43 34.35
C SER A 230 55.80 -27.22 34.72
N ALA A 231 56.71 -28.15 34.40
CA ALA A 231 58.11 -28.10 34.85
C ALA A 231 59.14 -27.67 33.78
N ASP A 232 58.81 -27.67 32.49
CA ASP A 232 59.79 -27.39 31.42
C ASP A 232 59.49 -26.08 30.67
N ALA A 233 59.59 -24.96 31.39
CA ALA A 233 59.87 -23.67 30.77
C ALA A 233 61.39 -23.46 30.77
N THR A 234 62.00 -23.28 29.58
CA THR A 234 63.13 -22.36 29.26
C THR A 234 64.01 -22.88 28.11
N GLY A 235 64.11 -22.13 27.00
CA GLY A 235 65.14 -22.40 25.98
C GLY A 235 64.92 -21.84 24.57
N ILE A 236 65.31 -20.57 24.34
CA ILE A 236 66.20 -20.05 23.27
C ILE A 236 65.91 -20.39 21.77
N GLU A 237 65.75 -19.34 20.92
CA GLU A 237 66.61 -18.92 19.77
C GLU A 237 65.88 -18.37 18.51
N GLU A 238 66.37 -17.23 17.99
CA GLU A 238 66.00 -16.59 16.71
C GLU A 238 66.70 -17.21 15.48
N ARG A 239 66.05 -17.24 14.29
CA ARG A 239 66.67 -17.02 12.93
C ARG A 239 65.65 -17.02 11.74
N PRO A 240 66.00 -16.62 10.48
CA PRO A 240 65.51 -15.36 9.89
C PRO A 240 64.76 -15.46 8.52
N ARG A 241 64.26 -14.30 8.08
CA ARG A 241 63.60 -14.00 6.78
C ARG A 241 64.41 -14.37 5.52
N ARG A 242 63.72 -14.76 4.44
CA ARG A 242 64.13 -14.59 3.02
C ARG A 242 62.91 -14.43 2.11
N GLY A 243 62.94 -13.39 1.27
CA GLY A 243 61.95 -13.16 0.20
C GLY A 243 62.42 -13.61 -1.19
N ARG A 244 61.56 -13.42 -2.21
CA ARG A 244 61.96 -13.12 -3.59
C ARG A 244 60.75 -12.72 -4.46
N SER A 245 61.03 -11.78 -5.36
CA SER A 245 60.17 -11.21 -6.40
C SER A 245 60.39 -11.84 -7.78
N ARG A 246 59.48 -11.49 -8.72
CA ARG A 246 59.55 -11.39 -10.22
C ARG A 246 58.37 -12.12 -10.87
N SER A 247 57.40 -11.49 -11.55
CA SER A 247 57.36 -10.61 -12.76
C SER A 247 57.30 -11.38 -14.09
N ILE A 248 56.28 -11.11 -14.93
CA ILE A 248 56.35 -10.59 -16.33
C ILE A 248 55.11 -10.96 -17.18
N ASP A 249 54.47 -9.90 -17.72
CA ASP A 249 53.90 -9.59 -19.05
C ASP A 249 52.88 -10.46 -19.84
N ALA A 250 51.79 -9.76 -20.19
CA ALA A 250 51.16 -9.47 -21.51
C ALA A 250 50.37 -10.54 -22.31
N ALA A 251 49.09 -10.21 -22.59
CA ALA A 251 48.55 -10.07 -23.96
C ALA A 251 47.13 -9.44 -23.95
N VAL A 252 46.90 -8.47 -24.84
CA VAL A 252 45.60 -7.86 -25.20
C VAL A 252 45.06 -8.56 -26.45
N PRO A 253 43.73 -8.70 -26.61
CA PRO A 253 43.13 -8.49 -27.92
C PRO A 253 42.02 -7.44 -27.90
N THR A 254 42.14 -6.50 -28.83
CA THR A 254 41.09 -5.58 -29.30
C THR A 254 40.22 -6.28 -30.33
N ASP A 255 38.90 -6.28 -30.13
CA ASP A 255 37.96 -6.12 -31.24
C ASP A 255 36.63 -5.52 -30.76
N ALA A 256 36.15 -4.54 -31.51
CA ALA A 256 35.00 -3.71 -31.18
C ALA A 256 33.75 -4.20 -31.91
N ARG A 257 32.62 -4.33 -31.17
CA ARG A 257 31.21 -4.02 -31.55
C ARG A 257 30.23 -4.85 -30.72
N SER A 258 29.81 -4.32 -29.57
CA SER A 258 28.54 -4.67 -28.91
C SER A 258 28.27 -3.62 -27.83
N GLY A 259 27.71 -2.48 -28.23
CA GLY A 259 27.22 -1.48 -27.29
C GLY A 259 25.77 -1.77 -26.96
N ARG A 260 25.48 -1.96 -25.65
CA ARG A 260 24.21 -1.86 -24.89
C ARG A 260 24.37 -2.66 -23.56
N PRO A 261 23.54 -2.48 -22.52
CA PRO A 261 23.13 -1.27 -21.82
C PRO A 261 23.42 -1.47 -20.30
N ALA A 262 24.64 -1.15 -19.84
CA ALA A 262 25.00 -1.27 -18.42
C ALA A 262 24.91 0.07 -17.67
N ALA A 263 24.78 1.22 -18.36
CA ALA A 263 25.09 2.52 -17.77
C ALA A 263 24.07 3.04 -16.74
N ALA A 264 22.76 2.80 -16.90
CA ALA A 264 21.74 3.32 -15.97
C ALA A 264 21.63 2.47 -14.70
N LEU A 265 21.68 1.14 -14.83
CA LEU A 265 21.74 0.22 -13.70
C LEU A 265 23.11 0.28 -13.00
N ALA A 266 24.21 0.49 -13.75
CA ALA A 266 25.51 0.74 -13.17
C ALA A 266 25.59 2.10 -12.49
N LEU A 267 24.85 3.14 -12.91
CA LEU A 267 24.80 4.41 -12.20
C LEU A 267 24.03 4.27 -10.88
N ALA A 268 22.89 3.56 -10.88
CA ALA A 268 22.14 3.24 -9.66
C ALA A 268 22.95 2.32 -8.72
N ALA A 269 23.62 1.30 -9.27
CA ALA A 269 24.50 0.40 -8.53
C ALA A 269 25.80 1.08 -8.08
N LEU A 270 26.35 2.04 -8.84
CA LEU A 270 27.51 2.85 -8.43
C LEU A 270 27.12 3.79 -7.29
N ILE A 271 25.97 4.46 -7.37
CA ILE A 271 25.43 5.32 -6.31
C ILE A 271 25.13 4.50 -5.03
N LEU A 272 24.64 3.26 -5.18
CA LEU A 272 24.42 2.34 -4.07
C LEU A 272 25.72 1.69 -3.56
N SER A 273 26.74 1.50 -4.40
CA SER A 273 28.03 0.90 -4.01
C SER A 273 29.00 1.89 -3.38
N ASP A 274 28.91 3.18 -3.73
CA ASP A 274 29.75 4.24 -3.14
C ASP A 274 29.20 4.69 -1.76
N SER A 275 27.95 4.35 -1.43
CA SER A 275 27.30 4.67 -0.14
C SER A 275 27.32 3.52 0.87
N VAL A 276 27.64 2.30 0.46
CA VAL A 276 27.84 1.14 1.34
C VAL A 276 29.31 0.74 1.28
N GLY A 277 30.09 1.25 2.20
CA GLY A 277 31.52 0.96 2.30
C GLY A 277 31.79 -0.54 2.39
N GLY A 278 32.25 -1.13 1.28
CA GLY A 278 33.17 -2.27 1.26
C GLY A 278 32.59 -3.68 1.29
N ASP A 279 31.28 -3.90 1.20
CA ASP A 279 30.74 -5.27 1.23
C ASP A 279 30.64 -5.92 -0.17
N ARG A 280 31.44 -6.96 -0.39
CA ARG A 280 31.50 -7.75 -1.65
C ARG A 280 30.36 -8.76 -1.79
N SER A 281 29.39 -8.76 -0.88
CA SER A 281 28.23 -9.65 -0.86
C SER A 281 27.15 -9.24 -1.89
N LEU A 282 26.85 -7.95 -2.03
CA LEU A 282 25.89 -7.39 -3.01
C LEU A 282 26.38 -7.54 -4.47
N ALA A 283 27.68 -7.47 -4.70
CA ALA A 283 28.28 -7.73 -6.02
C ALA A 283 28.10 -9.18 -6.51
N ARG A 284 27.77 -10.13 -5.61
CA ARG A 284 27.48 -11.53 -5.96
C ARG A 284 26.01 -11.80 -6.29
N LEU A 285 25.11 -10.87 -5.96
CA LEU A 285 23.68 -10.94 -6.31
C LEU A 285 23.39 -10.31 -7.69
N LEU A 286 24.23 -9.38 -8.13
CA LEU A 286 24.15 -8.74 -9.45
C LEU A 286 24.13 -9.73 -10.63
N PRO A 287 24.96 -10.80 -10.65
CA PRO A 287 24.89 -11.82 -11.70
C PRO A 287 23.62 -12.67 -11.63
N VAL A 288 23.05 -12.87 -10.43
CA VAL A 288 21.82 -13.67 -10.24
C VAL A 288 20.60 -12.90 -10.74
N VAL A 289 20.49 -11.62 -10.40
CA VAL A 289 19.43 -10.71 -10.89
C VAL A 289 19.59 -10.43 -12.40
N ALA A 290 20.83 -10.33 -12.89
CA ALA A 290 21.09 -10.24 -14.32
C ALA A 290 20.73 -11.55 -15.06
N SER A 291 21.01 -12.72 -14.46
CA SER A 291 20.70 -14.02 -15.07
C SER A 291 19.20 -14.31 -15.16
N THR A 292 18.40 -13.91 -14.16
CA THR A 292 16.93 -14.04 -14.20
C THR A 292 16.27 -13.08 -15.18
N LEU A 293 16.95 -11.99 -15.56
CA LEU A 293 16.48 -11.06 -16.59
C LEU A 293 16.94 -11.46 -18.00
N THR A 294 18.04 -12.23 -18.14
CA THR A 294 18.50 -12.72 -19.44
C THR A 294 17.86 -14.04 -19.89
N ASP A 295 17.34 -14.87 -18.96
CA ASP A 295 16.68 -16.14 -19.33
C ASP A 295 15.23 -15.98 -19.83
N ALA A 296 14.73 -14.74 -19.91
CA ALA A 296 13.49 -14.39 -20.59
C ALA A 296 13.72 -14.06 -22.08
N GLU A 297 14.43 -14.93 -22.81
CA GLU A 297 14.60 -14.83 -24.27
C GLU A 297 13.35 -15.32 -25.01
N SER A 298 12.25 -14.56 -24.93
CA SER A 298 11.24 -14.48 -25.99
C SER A 298 10.22 -13.37 -25.70
N GLY A 299 10.42 -12.17 -26.25
CA GLY A 299 9.30 -11.22 -26.49
C GLY A 299 9.50 -9.72 -26.29
N PHE A 300 10.59 -9.22 -25.70
CA PHE A 300 10.66 -7.80 -25.25
C PHE A 300 11.56 -6.85 -26.09
N LEU A 301 11.97 -7.23 -27.29
CA LEU A 301 13.01 -6.53 -28.07
C LEU A 301 12.69 -5.11 -28.64
N PRO A 302 11.44 -4.59 -28.72
CA PRO A 302 11.24 -3.21 -29.20
C PRO A 302 11.52 -2.12 -28.15
N LEU A 303 11.28 -2.42 -26.86
CA LEU A 303 11.21 -1.41 -25.80
C LEU A 303 12.60 -0.86 -25.42
N GLU A 304 13.64 -1.69 -25.45
CA GLU A 304 15.02 -1.26 -25.17
C GLU A 304 15.54 -0.25 -26.20
N ARG A 305 15.15 -0.38 -27.48
CA ARG A 305 15.68 0.45 -28.56
C ARG A 305 15.15 1.88 -28.47
N ASP A 306 13.87 2.02 -28.18
CA ASP A 306 13.15 3.29 -28.03
C ASP A 306 13.62 4.06 -26.78
N VAL A 307 13.85 3.36 -25.67
CA VAL A 307 14.40 3.94 -24.43
C VAL A 307 15.82 4.44 -24.63
N LEU A 308 16.65 3.72 -25.39
CA LEU A 308 18.04 4.10 -25.65
C LEU A 308 18.18 5.31 -26.58
N GLU A 309 17.33 5.44 -27.59
CA GLU A 309 17.30 6.65 -28.43
C GLU A 309 16.87 7.87 -27.61
N LEU A 310 15.86 7.72 -26.75
CA LEU A 310 15.37 8.79 -25.88
C LEU A 310 16.45 9.27 -24.89
N LEU A 311 17.12 8.34 -24.18
CA LEU A 311 18.19 8.67 -23.24
C LEU A 311 19.41 9.33 -23.92
N SER A 312 19.68 8.99 -25.18
CA SER A 312 20.75 9.62 -25.97
C SER A 312 20.40 11.00 -26.51
N SER A 313 19.11 11.37 -26.50
CA SER A 313 18.59 12.64 -27.03
C SER A 313 18.39 13.73 -25.97
N LEU A 314 18.53 13.40 -24.68
CA LEU A 314 18.41 14.36 -23.57
C LEU A 314 19.67 15.25 -23.53
N PRO A 315 19.54 16.58 -23.70
CA PRO A 315 20.66 17.49 -23.57
C PRO A 315 20.98 17.69 -22.09
N LEU A 316 21.85 16.85 -21.52
CA LEU A 316 22.52 17.14 -20.26
C LEU A 316 23.72 18.05 -20.54
N GLU A 317 23.44 19.29 -20.98
CA GLU A 317 24.44 20.35 -20.93
C GLU A 317 24.55 20.83 -19.49
N THR A 318 25.64 20.46 -18.82
CA THR A 318 26.07 21.09 -17.56
C THR A 318 26.61 22.49 -17.87
N GLY A 319 25.70 23.42 -18.15
CA GLY A 319 25.96 24.86 -18.26
C GLY A 319 25.64 25.56 -16.93
N GLY A 320 26.46 26.53 -16.54
CA GLY A 320 26.55 27.12 -15.20
C GLY A 320 25.25 27.70 -14.62
N ASP A 321 25.28 27.83 -13.29
CA ASP A 321 24.20 28.16 -12.33
C ASP A 321 23.28 26.99 -11.97
N GLY A 322 23.90 25.98 -11.36
CA GLY A 322 23.27 24.74 -10.92
C GLY A 322 22.32 24.92 -9.73
N LEU A 323 21.21 24.19 -9.80
CA LEU A 323 20.42 23.76 -8.65
C LEU A 323 21.36 23.26 -7.54
N ASP A 324 21.25 23.86 -6.36
CA ASP A 324 22.07 23.51 -5.19
C ASP A 324 21.66 22.13 -4.65
N LEU A 325 22.24 21.09 -5.24
CA LEU A 325 22.10 19.69 -4.84
C LEU A 325 22.67 19.42 -3.44
N ALA A 326 23.40 20.37 -2.83
CA ALA A 326 23.86 20.23 -1.45
C ALA A 326 22.70 20.38 -0.43
N ALA A 327 21.62 21.09 -0.79
CA ALA A 327 20.44 21.22 0.04
C ALA A 327 19.61 19.91 0.16
N LEU A 328 19.84 18.93 -0.72
CA LEU A 328 19.17 17.62 -0.72
C LEU A 328 19.93 16.54 0.08
N ARG A 329 21.08 16.86 0.68
CA ARG A 329 21.79 15.93 1.57
C ARG A 329 21.15 15.91 2.96
N SER A 330 20.12 15.09 3.13
CA SER A 330 19.68 14.70 4.47
C SER A 330 20.74 13.81 5.13
N GLY A 331 21.06 14.04 6.40
CA GLY A 331 21.96 13.17 7.18
C GLY A 331 21.41 11.78 7.52
N SER A 332 20.20 11.44 7.07
CA SER A 332 19.56 10.12 7.29
C SER A 332 19.52 9.30 5.98
N THR A 333 19.98 8.05 6.05
CA THR A 333 19.96 7.09 4.93
C THR A 333 18.53 6.81 4.44
N GLY A 334 17.53 6.86 5.33
CA GLY A 334 16.12 6.58 5.02
C GLY A 334 15.46 7.67 4.17
N SER A 335 15.73 8.94 4.45
CA SER A 335 15.19 10.05 3.65
C SER A 335 15.76 10.06 2.23
N LEU A 336 17.03 9.69 2.05
CA LEU A 336 17.64 9.53 0.72
C LEU A 336 16.98 8.38 -0.06
N ALA A 337 16.69 7.26 0.60
CA ALA A 337 16.01 6.12 -0.02
C ALA A 337 14.61 6.47 -0.51
N LEU A 338 13.84 7.24 0.28
CA LEU A 338 12.53 7.74 -0.13
C LEU A 338 12.62 8.66 -1.34
N VAL A 339 13.54 9.63 -1.34
CA VAL A 339 13.73 10.53 -2.49
C VAL A 339 14.13 9.75 -3.74
N ALA A 340 15.05 8.79 -3.61
CA ALA A 340 15.46 7.93 -4.71
C ALA A 340 14.29 7.11 -5.28
N LEU A 341 13.47 6.51 -4.40
CA LEU A 341 12.28 5.76 -4.80
C LEU A 341 11.24 6.66 -5.48
N PHE A 342 10.99 7.86 -4.95
CA PHE A 342 10.10 8.83 -5.56
C PHE A 342 10.56 9.23 -6.98
N VAL A 343 11.85 9.52 -7.15
CA VAL A 343 12.42 9.84 -8.47
C VAL A 343 12.33 8.64 -9.42
N ALA A 344 12.64 7.43 -8.93
CA ALA A 344 12.52 6.21 -9.73
C ALA A 344 11.07 5.99 -10.21
N ASN A 345 10.09 6.20 -9.34
CA ASN A 345 8.67 6.12 -9.68
C ASN A 345 8.26 7.18 -10.71
N LEU A 346 8.71 8.44 -10.56
CA LEU A 346 8.43 9.49 -11.55
C LEU A 346 9.03 9.15 -12.92
N VAL A 347 10.24 8.60 -12.96
CA VAL A 347 10.88 8.15 -14.21
C VAL A 347 10.10 6.99 -14.83
N ALA A 348 9.75 5.97 -14.03
CA ALA A 348 8.99 4.82 -14.50
C ALA A 348 7.63 5.22 -15.05
N MET A 349 6.88 6.04 -14.30
CA MET A 349 5.56 6.52 -14.72
C MET A 349 5.63 7.53 -15.86
N GLY A 350 6.66 8.38 -15.93
CA GLY A 350 6.89 9.29 -17.06
C GLY A 350 7.24 8.55 -18.35
N LEU A 351 8.08 7.51 -18.27
CA LEU A 351 8.35 6.62 -19.40
C LEU A 351 7.09 5.84 -19.79
N GLY A 352 6.35 5.33 -18.81
CA GLY A 352 5.06 4.70 -19.00
C GLY A 352 4.07 5.59 -19.74
N ALA A 353 3.99 6.87 -19.39
CA ALA A 353 3.17 7.88 -20.08
C ALA A 353 3.60 8.06 -21.54
N TRP A 354 4.91 8.18 -21.78
CA TRP A 354 5.46 8.36 -23.13
C TRP A 354 5.18 7.14 -24.03
N VAL A 355 5.41 5.92 -23.53
CA VAL A 355 5.11 4.69 -24.28
C VAL A 355 3.60 4.55 -24.51
N SER A 356 2.80 4.82 -23.49
CA SER A 356 1.33 4.79 -23.56
C SER A 356 0.80 5.73 -24.63
N HIS A 357 1.38 6.93 -24.76
CA HIS A 357 0.98 7.88 -25.79
C HIS A 357 1.32 7.40 -27.20
N ARG A 358 2.49 6.77 -27.39
CA ARG A 358 2.93 6.25 -28.70
C ARG A 358 2.22 4.97 -29.13
N ARG A 359 1.79 4.15 -28.17
CA ARG A 359 1.17 2.83 -28.41
C ARG A 359 -0.32 2.81 -28.07
N ALA A 360 -0.93 3.98 -27.89
CA ALA A 360 -2.37 4.11 -27.77
C ALA A 360 -3.06 3.57 -29.04
N PRO A 361 -4.29 3.05 -28.93
CA PRO A 361 -5.06 2.61 -30.09
C PRO A 361 -5.27 3.79 -31.04
N PRO A 362 -4.94 3.66 -32.34
CA PRO A 362 -5.11 4.75 -33.28
C PRO A 362 -6.60 5.05 -33.48
N ILE A 363 -6.91 6.31 -33.76
CA ILE A 363 -8.18 6.68 -34.40
C ILE A 363 -7.84 6.73 -35.89
N PRO A 364 -8.31 5.78 -36.73
CA PRO A 364 -8.05 5.82 -38.16
C PRO A 364 -8.59 7.11 -38.78
N ASP A 365 -7.85 7.71 -39.72
CA ASP A 365 -8.27 8.90 -40.48
C ASP A 365 -9.63 8.63 -41.14
N GLU A 366 -9.77 7.44 -41.73
CA GLU A 366 -11.01 6.94 -42.32
C GLU A 366 -11.16 5.44 -42.11
N ILE A 367 -12.40 5.01 -41.85
CA ILE A 367 -12.81 3.61 -41.99
C ILE A 367 -13.60 3.51 -43.29
N ARG A 368 -13.20 2.60 -44.18
CA ARG A 368 -13.80 2.42 -45.50
C ARG A 368 -14.46 1.06 -45.66
N GLY A 369 -15.56 1.03 -46.42
CA GLY A 369 -16.21 -0.21 -46.83
C GLY A 369 -15.41 -0.98 -47.90
N PRO A 370 -15.90 -2.16 -48.31
CA PRO A 370 -15.23 -3.00 -49.31
C PRO A 370 -15.06 -2.32 -50.67
N ASP A 371 -16.00 -1.43 -51.05
CA ASP A 371 -15.97 -0.68 -52.31
C ASP A 371 -15.06 0.56 -52.26
N GLY A 372 -14.49 0.87 -51.09
CA GLY A 372 -13.61 2.02 -50.87
C GLY A 372 -14.32 3.32 -50.47
N ASP A 373 -15.64 3.27 -50.27
CA ASP A 373 -16.44 4.39 -49.77
C ASP A 373 -16.18 4.64 -48.26
N PRO A 374 -16.09 5.90 -47.81
CA PRO A 374 -15.89 6.23 -46.40
C PRO A 374 -17.16 5.97 -45.58
N VAL A 375 -17.00 5.27 -44.45
CA VAL A 375 -18.07 4.95 -43.49
C VAL A 375 -18.06 5.92 -42.31
N VAL A 376 -16.87 6.17 -41.77
CA VAL A 376 -16.63 7.11 -40.66
C VAL A 376 -15.22 7.71 -40.75
N THR A 377 -15.08 8.96 -40.32
CA THR A 377 -13.79 9.67 -40.24
C THR A 377 -13.33 9.87 -38.78
N ASP A 378 -12.05 10.17 -38.59
CA ASP A 378 -11.48 10.52 -37.28
C ASP A 378 -12.20 11.72 -36.62
N GLU A 379 -12.52 12.75 -37.41
CA GLU A 379 -13.25 13.94 -36.95
C GLU A 379 -14.63 13.56 -36.38
N GLN A 380 -15.32 12.60 -37.00
CA GLN A 380 -16.63 12.12 -36.54
C GLN A 380 -16.52 11.33 -35.24
N VAL A 381 -15.51 10.47 -35.10
CA VAL A 381 -15.21 9.74 -33.85
C VAL A 381 -14.87 10.72 -32.73
N GLN A 382 -14.04 11.73 -33.01
CA GLN A 382 -13.65 12.75 -32.04
C GLN A 382 -14.82 13.63 -31.62
N LEU A 383 -15.71 14.00 -32.55
CA LEU A 383 -16.95 14.70 -32.24
C LEU A 383 -17.85 13.83 -31.35
N GLY A 384 -17.98 12.54 -31.66
CA GLY A 384 -18.69 11.56 -30.84
C GLY A 384 -18.19 11.49 -29.40
N LYS A 385 -16.86 11.47 -29.22
CA LYS A 385 -16.23 11.55 -27.90
C LYS A 385 -16.60 12.85 -27.17
N LYS A 386 -16.57 13.99 -27.85
CA LYS A 386 -16.95 15.28 -27.25
C LYS A 386 -18.43 15.30 -26.85
N VAL A 387 -19.31 14.71 -27.67
CA VAL A 387 -20.74 14.54 -27.36
C VAL A 387 -20.91 13.65 -26.12
N PHE A 388 -20.16 12.54 -26.03
CA PHE A 388 -20.15 11.68 -24.84
C PHE A 388 -19.79 12.46 -23.57
N GLN A 389 -18.74 13.28 -23.64
CA GLN A 389 -18.27 14.08 -22.51
C GLN A 389 -19.24 15.22 -22.15
N ALA A 390 -19.69 16.00 -23.14
CA ALA A 390 -20.55 17.17 -22.93
C ALA A 390 -21.90 16.81 -22.30
N ASN A 391 -22.44 15.64 -22.64
CA ASN A 391 -23.69 15.13 -22.07
C ASN A 391 -23.50 14.35 -20.75
N GLY A 392 -22.26 14.26 -20.25
CA GLY A 392 -21.95 13.56 -18.99
C GLY A 392 -22.30 12.08 -19.02
N LEU A 393 -22.19 11.42 -20.17
CA LEU A 393 -22.62 10.03 -20.36
C LEU A 393 -21.79 9.03 -19.52
N MET A 394 -20.54 9.36 -19.17
CA MET A 394 -19.74 8.58 -18.22
C MET A 394 -20.33 8.55 -16.80
N ASN A 395 -21.21 9.51 -16.46
CA ASN A 395 -21.97 9.50 -15.20
C ASN A 395 -23.33 8.81 -15.33
N PHE A 396 -23.70 8.34 -16.53
CA PHE A 396 -24.92 7.60 -16.78
C PHE A 396 -24.62 6.12 -17.01
N GLY A 397 -23.76 5.81 -17.98
CA GLY A 397 -23.19 4.49 -18.24
C GLY A 397 -21.67 4.52 -18.15
N SER A 398 -20.99 3.62 -18.86
CA SER A 398 -19.53 3.54 -18.89
C SER A 398 -18.98 3.43 -20.32
N VAL A 399 -17.67 3.62 -20.46
CA VAL A 399 -16.92 3.25 -21.66
C VAL A 399 -15.63 2.58 -21.20
N LEU A 400 -15.26 1.46 -21.83
CA LEU A 400 -14.12 0.64 -21.40
C LEU A 400 -14.22 0.20 -19.93
N GLY A 401 -15.46 0.00 -19.45
CA GLY A 401 -15.77 -0.39 -18.07
C GLY A 401 -15.66 0.76 -17.05
N ASN A 402 -15.15 1.93 -17.44
CA ASN A 402 -15.00 3.08 -16.55
C ASN A 402 -16.21 4.02 -16.64
N GLY A 403 -16.80 4.34 -15.49
CA GLY A 403 -17.96 5.22 -15.36
C GLY A 403 -19.07 4.66 -14.48
N SER A 404 -20.30 5.01 -14.80
CA SER A 404 -21.51 4.61 -14.08
C SER A 404 -22.05 3.25 -14.48
N TYR A 405 -22.91 2.70 -13.62
CA TYR A 405 -23.54 1.38 -13.75
C TYR A 405 -25.02 1.43 -14.14
N PHE A 406 -25.59 2.62 -14.29
CA PHE A 406 -27.04 2.81 -14.46
C PHE A 406 -27.51 2.57 -15.90
N GLY A 407 -26.71 3.06 -16.86
CA GLY A 407 -26.77 2.74 -18.27
C GLY A 407 -25.83 1.61 -18.66
N VAL A 408 -25.79 1.33 -19.97
CA VAL A 408 -24.92 0.32 -20.56
C VAL A 408 -23.45 0.76 -20.54
N ASP A 409 -22.54 -0.19 -20.76
CA ASP A 409 -21.18 0.13 -21.19
C ASP A 409 -21.18 0.31 -22.72
N LEU A 410 -20.83 1.50 -23.22
CA LEU A 410 -20.92 1.81 -24.65
C LEU A 410 -20.00 0.95 -25.50
N THR A 411 -18.83 0.54 -24.99
CA THR A 411 -17.91 -0.33 -25.72
C THR A 411 -18.51 -1.73 -25.87
N ALA A 412 -18.98 -2.31 -24.77
CA ALA A 412 -19.57 -3.65 -24.79
C ALA A 412 -20.90 -3.69 -25.55
N ASP A 413 -21.75 -2.67 -25.41
CA ASP A 413 -23.03 -2.57 -26.12
C ASP A 413 -22.82 -2.45 -27.63
N ALA A 414 -21.90 -1.57 -28.08
CA ALA A 414 -21.58 -1.46 -29.50
C ALA A 414 -20.94 -2.74 -30.05
N LEU A 415 -20.07 -3.42 -29.28
CA LEU A 415 -19.43 -4.67 -29.71
C LEU A 415 -20.43 -5.82 -29.86
N GLU A 416 -21.35 -5.98 -28.90
CA GLU A 416 -22.41 -7.00 -28.95
C GLU A 416 -23.37 -6.72 -30.12
N LEU A 417 -23.85 -5.48 -30.27
CA LEU A 417 -24.71 -5.08 -31.39
C LEU A 417 -24.02 -5.27 -32.74
N LYS A 418 -22.72 -4.98 -32.83
CA LYS A 418 -21.94 -5.20 -34.04
C LYS A 418 -21.95 -6.69 -34.43
N ALA A 419 -21.69 -7.57 -33.48
CA ALA A 419 -21.74 -9.02 -33.71
C ALA A 419 -23.15 -9.51 -34.09
N GLU A 420 -24.17 -9.01 -33.40
CA GLU A 420 -25.58 -9.34 -33.68
C GLU A 420 -25.97 -8.96 -35.11
N PHE A 421 -25.71 -7.72 -35.52
CA PHE A 421 -26.09 -7.24 -36.86
C PHE A 421 -25.25 -7.86 -37.98
N MET A 422 -23.98 -8.22 -37.73
CA MET A 422 -23.19 -9.02 -38.68
C MET A 422 -23.79 -10.43 -38.86
N ARG A 423 -24.25 -11.07 -37.78
CA ARG A 423 -24.93 -12.37 -37.85
C ARG A 423 -26.27 -12.25 -38.58
N GLU A 424 -27.03 -11.17 -38.33
CA GLU A 424 -28.27 -10.86 -39.05
C GLU A 424 -28.01 -10.71 -40.57
N TYR A 425 -26.95 -9.98 -40.95
CA TYR A 425 -26.55 -9.81 -42.35
C TYR A 425 -26.35 -11.16 -43.05
N TYR A 426 -25.53 -12.04 -42.46
CA TYR A 426 -25.27 -13.36 -43.04
C TYR A 426 -26.45 -14.32 -42.96
N ALA A 427 -27.31 -14.19 -41.96
CA ALA A 427 -28.54 -14.96 -41.89
C ALA A 427 -29.49 -14.61 -43.05
N ARG A 428 -29.59 -13.32 -43.37
CA ARG A 428 -30.39 -12.83 -44.51
C ARG A 428 -29.82 -13.29 -45.85
N GLU A 429 -28.49 -13.29 -46.02
CA GLU A 429 -27.85 -13.86 -47.23
C GLU A 429 -28.22 -15.33 -47.45
N ARG A 430 -28.46 -16.06 -46.35
CA ARG A 430 -28.86 -17.48 -46.34
C ARG A 430 -30.37 -17.69 -46.41
N GLY A 431 -31.16 -16.63 -46.50
CA GLY A 431 -32.62 -16.69 -46.58
C GLY A 431 -33.33 -16.89 -45.25
N GLY A 432 -32.63 -16.75 -44.11
CA GLY A 432 -33.23 -16.74 -42.78
C GLY A 432 -33.81 -15.37 -42.44
N GLU A 433 -34.95 -15.35 -41.73
CA GLU A 433 -35.57 -14.11 -41.23
C GLU A 433 -34.77 -13.48 -40.07
N SER A 434 -34.05 -14.31 -39.31
CA SER A 434 -33.16 -13.92 -38.21
C SER A 434 -32.05 -14.97 -38.04
N PHE A 435 -31.01 -14.63 -37.26
CA PHE A 435 -29.97 -15.60 -36.91
C PHE A 435 -30.54 -16.83 -36.21
N GLU A 436 -31.47 -16.64 -35.26
CA GLU A 436 -32.09 -17.75 -34.50
C GLU A 436 -33.06 -18.61 -35.33
N ALA A 437 -33.54 -18.11 -36.46
CA ALA A 437 -34.40 -18.86 -37.37
C ALA A 437 -33.62 -19.86 -38.25
N LEU A 438 -32.30 -19.73 -38.35
CA LEU A 438 -31.46 -20.66 -39.10
C LEU A 438 -31.34 -22.01 -38.38
N PRO A 439 -31.13 -23.12 -39.11
CA PRO A 439 -30.70 -24.39 -38.53
C PRO A 439 -29.41 -24.29 -37.71
N ASP A 440 -29.23 -25.13 -36.68
CA ASP A 440 -28.11 -25.08 -35.73
C ASP A 440 -26.72 -25.12 -36.42
N ASP A 441 -26.59 -25.94 -37.46
CA ASP A 441 -25.37 -26.06 -38.26
C ASP A 441 -25.08 -24.80 -39.07
N GLU A 442 -26.11 -24.16 -39.63
CA GLU A 442 -25.95 -22.87 -40.31
C GLU A 442 -25.64 -21.73 -39.34
N ARG A 443 -26.26 -21.72 -38.14
CA ARG A 443 -25.92 -20.76 -37.08
C ARG A 443 -24.46 -20.86 -36.68
N ALA A 444 -23.93 -22.08 -36.52
CA ALA A 444 -22.52 -22.29 -36.21
C ALA A 444 -21.59 -21.73 -37.29
N VAL A 445 -21.91 -21.94 -38.58
CA VAL A 445 -21.11 -21.41 -39.69
C VAL A 445 -21.15 -19.88 -39.74
N VAL A 446 -22.32 -19.28 -39.52
CA VAL A 446 -22.45 -17.82 -39.46
C VAL A 446 -21.69 -17.24 -38.26
N ALA A 447 -21.80 -17.86 -37.08
CA ALA A 447 -21.10 -17.43 -35.87
C ALA A 447 -19.58 -17.48 -36.05
N GLU A 448 -19.03 -18.59 -36.56
CA GLU A 448 -17.60 -18.74 -36.82
C GLU A 448 -17.09 -17.73 -37.87
N ARG A 449 -17.90 -17.43 -38.89
CA ARG A 449 -17.56 -16.42 -39.89
C ARG A 449 -17.45 -15.03 -39.27
N VAL A 450 -18.42 -14.62 -38.45
CA VAL A 450 -18.41 -13.32 -37.79
C VAL A 450 -17.24 -13.21 -36.81
N GLU A 451 -16.98 -14.24 -36.01
CA GLU A 451 -15.82 -14.28 -35.11
C GLU A 451 -14.51 -14.12 -35.89
N ARG A 452 -14.34 -14.81 -37.01
CA ARG A 452 -13.14 -14.69 -37.87
C ARG A 452 -13.01 -13.32 -38.55
N GLU A 453 -14.12 -12.69 -38.94
CA GLU A 453 -14.08 -11.35 -39.54
C GLU A 453 -13.75 -10.26 -38.50
N LEU A 454 -14.11 -10.47 -37.23
CA LEU A 454 -13.79 -9.55 -36.14
C LEU A 454 -12.41 -9.80 -35.53
N ASP A 455 -11.82 -10.98 -35.70
CA ASP A 455 -10.41 -11.29 -35.40
C ASP A 455 -9.48 -10.67 -36.48
N ALA A 456 -9.42 -9.34 -36.48
CA ALA A 456 -8.68 -8.55 -37.45
C ALA A 456 -7.44 -7.93 -36.83
N ASP A 457 -6.33 -7.91 -37.59
CA ASP A 457 -5.12 -7.18 -37.21
C ASP A 457 -5.28 -5.67 -37.41
N ALA A 458 -4.64 -4.88 -36.55
CA ALA A 458 -4.57 -3.44 -36.71
C ALA A 458 -4.00 -3.04 -38.08
N PRO A 459 -4.51 -1.96 -38.70
CA PRO A 459 -4.05 -1.54 -40.01
C PRO A 459 -2.60 -1.03 -39.96
N ASP A 460 -1.81 -1.36 -40.98
CA ASP A 460 -0.44 -0.85 -41.17
C ASP A 460 -0.38 0.66 -41.49
N GLY A 461 -1.53 1.29 -41.78
CA GLY A 461 -1.65 2.70 -42.15
C GLY A 461 -2.85 3.38 -41.50
N SER A 462 -3.19 4.60 -41.94
CA SER A 462 -4.24 5.40 -41.31
C SER A 462 -5.68 5.06 -41.74
N ILE A 463 -5.86 4.10 -42.65
CA ILE A 463 -7.18 3.69 -43.14
C ILE A 463 -7.48 2.27 -42.64
N ALA A 464 -8.58 2.13 -41.89
CA ALA A 464 -9.13 0.82 -41.55
C ALA A 464 -10.17 0.39 -42.60
N ARG A 465 -10.36 -0.93 -42.77
CA ARG A 465 -11.30 -1.49 -43.75
C ARG A 465 -12.33 -2.35 -43.06
N TYR A 466 -13.59 -2.12 -43.38
CA TYR A 466 -14.72 -2.92 -42.91
C TYR A 466 -15.17 -3.90 -43.98
N SER A 467 -15.60 -5.08 -43.54
CA SER A 467 -16.37 -6.01 -44.38
C SER A 467 -17.75 -5.44 -44.69
N ALA A 468 -18.45 -5.98 -45.68
CA ALA A 468 -19.82 -5.55 -45.99
C ALA A 468 -20.78 -5.74 -44.80
N ALA A 469 -20.55 -6.78 -43.98
CA ALA A 469 -21.34 -7.02 -42.79
C ALA A 469 -21.01 -6.02 -41.67
N GLU A 470 -19.74 -5.61 -41.53
CA GLU A 470 -19.36 -4.56 -40.57
C GLU A 470 -19.94 -3.20 -40.95
N VAL A 471 -19.97 -2.83 -42.24
CA VAL A 471 -20.63 -1.60 -42.70
C VAL A 471 -22.11 -1.62 -42.33
N TYR A 472 -22.79 -2.72 -42.67
CA TYR A 472 -24.20 -2.92 -42.30
C TYR A 472 -24.41 -2.80 -40.79
N ALA A 473 -23.56 -3.44 -39.99
CA ALA A 473 -23.66 -3.40 -38.54
C ALA A 473 -23.44 -1.98 -37.97
N HIS A 474 -22.47 -1.23 -38.49
CA HIS A 474 -22.17 0.13 -38.05
C HIS A 474 -23.36 1.07 -38.30
N GLU A 475 -23.99 0.99 -39.47
CA GLU A 475 -25.20 1.77 -39.79
C GLU A 475 -26.36 1.46 -38.84
N ARG A 476 -26.56 0.17 -38.52
CA ARG A 476 -27.62 -0.27 -37.61
C ARG A 476 -27.36 0.14 -36.16
N VAL A 477 -26.09 0.20 -35.74
CA VAL A 477 -25.70 0.75 -34.44
C VAL A 477 -26.00 2.26 -34.36
N ARG A 478 -25.74 3.03 -35.43
CA ARG A 478 -26.11 4.45 -35.50
C ARG A 478 -27.62 4.64 -35.30
N GLU A 479 -28.45 3.91 -36.06
CA GLU A 479 -29.91 3.92 -35.88
C GLU A 479 -30.30 3.64 -34.43
N ARG A 480 -29.73 2.58 -33.83
CA ARG A 480 -30.04 2.18 -32.47
C ARG A 480 -29.69 3.24 -31.42
N TYR A 481 -28.61 3.99 -31.64
CA TYR A 481 -28.16 5.05 -30.75
C TYR A 481 -28.98 6.32 -30.92
N VAL A 482 -29.41 6.66 -32.14
CA VAL A 482 -30.37 7.75 -32.39
C VAL A 482 -31.68 7.46 -31.66
N ASP A 483 -32.26 6.27 -31.85
CA ASP A 483 -33.48 5.86 -31.16
C ASP A 483 -33.33 5.95 -29.63
N ARG A 484 -32.17 5.53 -29.10
CA ARG A 484 -31.98 5.43 -27.65
C ARG A 484 -31.67 6.77 -26.99
N TYR A 485 -30.80 7.59 -27.59
CA TYR A 485 -30.21 8.77 -26.94
C TYR A 485 -30.78 10.10 -27.46
N HIS A 486 -31.29 10.13 -28.70
CA HIS A 486 -31.98 11.31 -29.23
C HIS A 486 -33.50 11.19 -29.06
N ASP A 487 -34.13 10.12 -29.56
CA ASP A 487 -35.58 9.95 -29.42
C ASP A 487 -35.95 9.65 -27.95
N GLY A 488 -35.04 9.00 -27.23
CA GLY A 488 -35.11 8.75 -25.80
C GLY A 488 -35.62 7.35 -25.47
N SER A 489 -35.32 6.90 -24.26
CA SER A 489 -35.71 5.59 -23.75
C SER A 489 -36.12 5.72 -22.27
N PRO A 490 -37.36 6.16 -21.99
CA PRO A 490 -37.82 6.42 -20.61
C PRO A 490 -37.64 5.21 -19.68
N GLU A 491 -37.84 3.99 -20.19
CA GLU A 491 -37.64 2.72 -19.48
C GLU A 491 -36.19 2.57 -18.96
N ARG A 492 -35.22 3.11 -19.72
CA ARG A 492 -33.80 3.11 -19.35
C ARG A 492 -33.41 4.32 -18.49
N GLY A 493 -34.35 5.24 -18.22
CA GLY A 493 -34.09 6.52 -17.57
C GLY A 493 -33.41 7.55 -18.50
N ILE A 494 -33.55 7.37 -19.82
CA ILE A 494 -33.01 8.30 -20.82
C ILE A 494 -34.17 9.16 -21.35
N PRO A 495 -34.21 10.48 -21.06
CA PRO A 495 -35.22 11.38 -21.61
C PRO A 495 -35.05 11.56 -23.13
N SER A 496 -36.10 12.02 -23.79
CA SER A 496 -36.00 12.52 -25.17
C SER A 496 -35.04 13.70 -25.23
N GLU A 497 -34.30 13.84 -26.33
CA GLU A 497 -33.28 14.86 -26.54
C GLU A 497 -32.20 14.83 -25.45
N PHE A 498 -31.89 13.65 -24.87
CA PHE A 498 -30.75 13.53 -23.95
C PHE A 498 -29.44 13.88 -24.66
N VAL A 499 -29.33 13.49 -25.94
CA VAL A 499 -28.43 14.11 -26.91
C VAL A 499 -29.29 14.99 -27.82
N ASP A 500 -28.98 16.28 -27.84
CA ASP A 500 -29.83 17.33 -28.43
C ASP A 500 -30.10 17.15 -29.94
N SER A 501 -29.25 16.42 -30.69
CA SER A 501 -29.43 16.20 -32.13
C SER A 501 -29.24 14.74 -32.54
N ALA A 502 -30.00 14.31 -33.55
CA ALA A 502 -29.85 12.99 -34.14
C ALA A 502 -28.44 12.77 -34.72
N ASP A 503 -27.85 13.76 -35.39
CA ASP A 503 -26.48 13.64 -35.91
C ASP A 503 -25.46 13.46 -34.77
N HIS A 504 -25.58 14.19 -33.65
CA HIS A 504 -24.71 13.97 -32.49
C HIS A 504 -24.88 12.58 -31.89
N ALA A 505 -26.09 12.00 -31.91
CA ALA A 505 -26.32 10.63 -31.49
C ALA A 505 -25.69 9.61 -32.47
N GLU A 506 -25.68 9.89 -33.78
CA GLU A 506 -24.90 9.09 -34.75
C GLU A 506 -23.39 9.19 -34.49
N ARG A 507 -22.87 10.39 -34.20
CA ARG A 507 -21.44 10.55 -33.84
C ARG A 507 -21.12 9.84 -32.53
N LEU A 508 -22.02 9.84 -31.56
CA LEU A 508 -21.87 9.06 -30.34
C LEU A 508 -21.74 7.55 -30.64
N ALA A 509 -22.54 7.04 -31.59
CA ALA A 509 -22.39 5.67 -32.09
C ALA A 509 -21.03 5.45 -32.77
N ASP A 510 -20.54 6.40 -33.58
CA ASP A 510 -19.21 6.29 -34.19
C ASP A 510 -18.09 6.16 -33.15
N PHE A 511 -18.16 6.94 -32.08
CA PHE A 511 -17.23 6.82 -30.97
C PHE A 511 -17.32 5.47 -30.27
N ALA A 512 -18.53 4.97 -30.00
CA ALA A 512 -18.72 3.64 -29.40
C ALA A 512 -18.27 2.49 -30.32
N CYS A 513 -18.50 2.61 -31.63
CA CYS A 513 -18.01 1.67 -32.63
C CYS A 513 -16.47 1.68 -32.72
N TRP A 514 -15.83 2.85 -32.57
CA TRP A 514 -14.37 2.92 -32.49
C TRP A 514 -13.82 2.25 -31.22
N THR A 515 -14.46 2.44 -30.06
CA THR A 515 -14.03 1.73 -28.84
C THR A 515 -14.28 0.23 -28.93
N ALA A 516 -15.36 -0.21 -29.59
CA ALA A 516 -15.60 -1.61 -29.91
C ALA A 516 -14.55 -2.16 -30.90
N TRP A 517 -14.20 -1.38 -31.92
CA TRP A 517 -13.17 -1.75 -32.90
C TRP A 517 -11.83 -2.06 -32.24
N MET A 518 -11.33 -1.17 -31.38
CA MET A 518 -10.08 -1.44 -30.68
C MET A 518 -10.19 -2.60 -29.67
N ALA A 519 -11.40 -2.92 -29.20
CA ALA A 519 -11.64 -4.03 -28.27
C ALA A 519 -11.58 -5.43 -28.92
N HIS A 520 -11.77 -5.52 -30.24
CA HIS A 520 -11.66 -6.79 -31.00
C HIS A 520 -10.48 -6.81 -32.00
N THR A 521 -9.85 -5.67 -32.28
CA THR A 521 -8.73 -5.58 -33.23
C THR A 521 -7.39 -5.85 -32.56
N ASN A 522 -6.65 -6.84 -33.08
CA ASN A 522 -5.35 -7.25 -32.54
C ASN A 522 -4.32 -6.12 -32.64
N ARG A 523 -3.59 -5.89 -31.54
CA ARG A 523 -2.51 -4.92 -31.51
C ARG A 523 -1.37 -5.37 -32.43
N PRO A 524 -0.65 -4.45 -33.12
CA PRO A 524 0.43 -4.82 -34.02
C PRO A 524 1.48 -5.73 -33.37
N GLY A 525 1.70 -6.91 -33.95
CA GLY A 525 2.67 -7.89 -33.48
C GLY A 525 2.24 -8.68 -32.23
N SER A 526 0.94 -8.68 -31.90
CA SER A 526 0.35 -9.47 -30.81
C SER A 526 -0.78 -10.36 -31.31
N ASP A 527 -1.25 -11.26 -30.45
CA ASP A 527 -2.34 -12.21 -30.68
C ASP A 527 -3.62 -11.85 -29.91
N HIS A 528 -3.72 -10.60 -29.45
CA HIS A 528 -4.83 -10.10 -28.64
C HIS A 528 -5.12 -8.62 -28.95
N SER A 529 -6.31 -8.17 -28.60
CA SER A 529 -6.78 -6.82 -28.92
C SER A 529 -6.06 -5.71 -28.15
N TYR A 530 -6.26 -4.44 -28.55
CA TYR A 530 -5.68 -3.30 -27.82
C TYR A 530 -6.07 -3.27 -26.34
N THR A 531 -7.23 -3.82 -25.99
CA THR A 531 -7.78 -3.89 -24.63
C THR A 531 -7.52 -5.23 -23.93
N ASN A 532 -6.57 -6.02 -24.42
CA ASN A 532 -6.26 -7.36 -23.90
C ASN A 532 -7.49 -8.29 -23.92
N ASP A 533 -8.22 -8.26 -25.04
CA ASP A 533 -9.47 -8.99 -25.32
C ASP A 533 -10.65 -8.65 -24.41
N TRP A 534 -10.59 -7.54 -23.66
CA TRP A 534 -11.74 -7.05 -22.89
C TRP A 534 -12.67 -6.20 -23.78
N PRO A 535 -14.00 -6.23 -23.64
CA PRO A 535 -14.81 -6.96 -22.65
C PRO A 535 -15.10 -8.41 -23.05
N TYR A 536 -15.57 -9.23 -22.10
CA TYR A 536 -16.03 -10.59 -22.39
C TYR A 536 -17.28 -10.60 -23.29
N VAL A 537 -17.04 -10.78 -24.59
CA VAL A 537 -18.06 -10.93 -25.63
C VAL A 537 -17.67 -12.13 -26.49
N PRO A 538 -18.11 -13.36 -26.13
CA PRO A 538 -17.70 -14.58 -26.84
C PRO A 538 -18.04 -14.57 -28.32
N ALA A 539 -19.06 -13.80 -28.71
CA ALA A 539 -19.50 -13.64 -30.08
C ALA A 539 -18.47 -13.00 -31.02
N THR A 540 -17.49 -12.27 -30.48
CA THR A 540 -16.45 -11.56 -31.22
C THR A 540 -15.06 -12.14 -31.04
N GLY A 541 -14.93 -13.28 -30.35
CA GLY A 541 -13.64 -13.89 -30.04
C GLY A 541 -13.06 -13.50 -28.69
N ASN A 542 -13.52 -12.39 -28.10
CA ASN A 542 -13.04 -11.83 -26.85
C ASN A 542 -13.16 -12.79 -25.67
N ARG A 543 -12.01 -13.25 -25.15
CA ARG A 543 -11.89 -14.16 -24.02
C ARG A 543 -10.65 -13.79 -23.20
N PRO A 544 -10.53 -14.21 -21.92
CA PRO A 544 -9.32 -13.94 -21.14
C PRO A 544 -8.08 -14.52 -21.83
N THR A 545 -7.10 -13.65 -22.12
CA THR A 545 -5.82 -14.04 -22.72
C THR A 545 -4.97 -14.90 -21.76
N GLY A 546 -3.94 -15.58 -22.30
CA GLY A 546 -3.01 -16.36 -21.49
C GLY A 546 -2.33 -15.55 -20.40
N GLN A 547 -2.00 -14.28 -20.67
CA GLN A 547 -1.39 -13.39 -19.67
C GLN A 547 -2.32 -13.12 -18.47
N VAL A 548 -3.63 -13.01 -18.69
CA VAL A 548 -4.61 -12.77 -17.61
C VAL A 548 -4.58 -13.91 -16.60
N LEU A 549 -4.50 -15.16 -17.08
CA LEU A 549 -4.43 -16.35 -16.23
C LEU A 549 -3.07 -16.47 -15.51
N VAL A 550 -1.98 -16.22 -16.23
CA VAL A 550 -0.62 -16.29 -15.66
C VAL A 550 -0.44 -15.25 -14.55
N TRP A 551 -0.78 -13.98 -14.82
CA TRP A 551 -0.58 -12.90 -13.85
C TRP A 551 -1.54 -12.99 -12.66
N SER A 552 -2.74 -13.54 -12.85
CA SER A 552 -3.62 -13.91 -11.71
C SER A 552 -3.03 -14.99 -10.81
N THR A 553 -2.23 -15.90 -11.36
CA THR A 553 -1.54 -16.91 -10.54
C THR A 553 -0.34 -16.29 -9.83
N VAL A 554 0.42 -15.46 -10.54
CA VAL A 554 1.58 -14.75 -9.99
C VAL A 554 1.16 -13.81 -8.85
N SER A 555 0.05 -13.09 -8.96
CA SER A 555 -0.44 -12.22 -7.87
C SER A 555 -0.68 -12.99 -6.58
N VAL A 556 -1.30 -14.17 -6.63
CA VAL A 556 -1.50 -14.98 -5.41
C VAL A 556 -0.17 -15.40 -4.79
N VAL A 557 0.82 -15.76 -5.61
CA VAL A 557 2.18 -16.08 -5.12
C VAL A 557 2.86 -14.84 -4.51
N LEU A 558 2.78 -13.70 -5.19
CA LEU A 558 3.33 -12.42 -4.72
C LEU A 558 2.67 -11.96 -3.42
N LEU A 559 1.36 -12.18 -3.25
CA LEU A 559 0.64 -11.85 -2.02
C LEU A 559 1.19 -12.67 -0.85
N ILE A 560 1.34 -13.99 -1.03
CA ILE A 560 1.85 -14.89 0.01
C ILE A 560 3.31 -14.55 0.34
N ALA A 561 4.14 -14.38 -0.69
CA ALA A 561 5.55 -14.05 -0.53
C ALA A 561 5.75 -12.66 0.08
N GLY A 562 5.00 -11.65 -0.39
CA GLY A 562 5.01 -10.28 0.09
C GLY A 562 4.51 -10.18 1.53
N GLY A 563 3.44 -10.89 1.88
CA GLY A 563 2.98 -11.00 3.26
C GLY A 563 4.01 -11.65 4.18
N GLY A 564 4.65 -12.74 3.73
CA GLY A 564 5.72 -13.41 4.46
C GLY A 564 6.96 -12.52 4.66
N PHE A 565 7.41 -11.85 3.60
CA PHE A 565 8.49 -10.87 3.64
C PHE A 565 8.16 -9.70 4.55
N GLY A 566 6.91 -9.22 4.49
CA GLY A 566 6.41 -8.20 5.38
C GLY A 566 6.57 -8.62 6.84
N VAL A 567 5.98 -9.76 7.24
CA VAL A 567 6.06 -10.23 8.64
C VAL A 567 7.51 -10.35 9.10
N TRP A 568 8.39 -10.88 8.25
CA TRP A 568 9.82 -10.93 8.51
C TRP A 568 10.43 -9.52 8.71
N ALA A 569 10.16 -8.58 7.81
CA ALA A 569 10.66 -7.20 7.89
C ALA A 569 10.19 -6.50 9.17
N TYR A 570 8.90 -6.65 9.52
CA TYR A 570 8.33 -6.07 10.74
C TYR A 570 9.06 -6.55 12.00
N HIS A 571 9.36 -7.84 12.10
CA HIS A 571 10.13 -8.39 13.22
C HIS A 571 11.63 -8.07 13.17
N ALA A 572 12.19 -7.88 11.98
CA ALA A 572 13.61 -7.57 11.82
C ALA A 572 13.95 -6.11 12.17
N PHE A 573 13.03 -5.17 11.91
CA PHE A 573 13.26 -3.73 12.13
C PHE A 573 12.82 -3.21 13.51
N ASP A 574 12.26 -4.05 14.37
CA ASP A 574 11.89 -3.74 15.77
C ASP A 574 11.11 -2.43 15.91
N PHE A 575 10.02 -2.30 15.15
CA PHE A 575 9.17 -1.10 15.18
C PHE A 575 8.52 -0.94 16.55
N ALA A 576 8.63 0.26 17.13
CA ALA A 576 8.05 0.55 18.44
C ALA A 576 6.52 0.41 18.41
N GLU A 577 5.97 -0.33 19.37
CA GLU A 577 4.53 -0.40 19.62
C GLU A 577 4.10 0.75 20.55
N PRO A 578 2.88 1.31 20.38
CA PRO A 578 2.36 2.31 21.30
C PRO A 578 2.37 1.81 22.75
N THR A 579 2.71 2.68 23.71
CA THR A 579 2.79 2.29 25.11
C THR A 579 1.42 1.81 25.63
N THR A 580 1.42 0.68 26.35
CA THR A 580 0.22 0.17 27.04
C THR A 580 0.13 0.68 28.48
N GLU A 581 1.08 1.51 28.91
CA GLU A 581 1.11 2.11 30.23
C GLU A 581 0.16 3.32 30.30
N LEU A 582 -0.34 3.61 31.51
CA LEU A 582 -1.18 4.78 31.76
C LEU A 582 -0.33 6.04 31.65
N VAL A 583 -0.45 6.75 30.53
CA VAL A 583 0.15 8.08 30.33
C VAL A 583 -0.83 9.16 30.75
N ASP A 584 -0.37 10.17 31.49
CA ASP A 584 -1.18 11.33 31.87
C ASP A 584 -1.33 12.27 30.67
N VAL A 585 -2.49 12.20 30.01
CA VAL A 585 -2.77 12.95 28.80
C VAL A 585 -3.32 14.33 29.19
N PRO A 586 -2.73 15.44 28.71
CA PRO A 586 -3.20 16.78 29.04
C PRO A 586 -4.70 16.95 28.77
N SER A 587 -5.42 17.61 29.69
CA SER A 587 -6.81 17.99 29.42
C SER A 587 -6.84 18.90 28.18
N PRO A 588 -7.82 18.74 27.27
CA PRO A 588 -7.92 19.60 26.09
C PRO A 588 -8.08 21.09 26.42
N ASP A 589 -8.60 21.43 27.60
CA ASP A 589 -8.69 22.83 28.06
C ASP A 589 -7.31 23.42 28.42
N ALA A 590 -6.27 22.59 28.58
CA ALA A 590 -4.89 23.02 28.81
C ALA A 590 -4.15 23.37 27.50
N VAL A 591 -4.72 23.04 26.33
CA VAL A 591 -4.13 23.33 25.02
C VAL A 591 -4.51 24.75 24.59
N SER A 592 -3.52 25.59 24.32
CA SER A 592 -3.73 26.93 23.75
C SER A 592 -4.26 26.81 22.31
N VAL A 593 -5.34 27.53 21.99
CA VAL A 593 -5.94 27.53 20.65
C VAL A 593 -5.67 28.86 19.95
N THR A 594 -5.00 28.83 18.79
CA THR A 594 -4.67 30.02 18.01
C THR A 594 -5.86 30.54 17.17
N PRO A 595 -5.84 31.81 16.73
CA PRO A 595 -6.85 32.33 15.80
C PRO A 595 -7.00 31.51 14.51
N THR A 596 -5.90 30.95 13.98
CA THR A 596 -5.91 30.09 12.79
C THR A 596 -6.58 28.76 13.07
N GLN A 597 -6.34 28.15 14.24
CA GLN A 597 -7.05 26.94 14.66
C GLN A 597 -8.56 27.17 14.81
N HIS A 598 -8.98 28.31 15.35
CA HIS A 598 -10.40 28.69 15.38
C HIS A 598 -10.98 28.88 13.97
N ALA A 599 -10.22 29.42 13.01
CA ALA A 599 -10.64 29.52 11.62
C ALA A 599 -10.73 28.14 10.95
N ALA A 600 -9.76 27.27 11.18
CA ALA A 600 -9.73 25.89 10.67
C ALA A 600 -10.90 25.05 11.20
N ALA A 601 -11.35 25.29 12.44
CA ALA A 601 -12.51 24.60 13.01
C ALA A 601 -13.83 24.82 12.22
N TRP A 602 -13.93 25.88 11.40
CA TRP A 602 -15.09 26.10 10.50
C TRP A 602 -15.16 25.12 9.34
N TYR A 603 -14.05 24.48 8.98
CA TYR A 603 -14.04 23.46 7.93
C TYR A 603 -14.88 22.24 8.34
N VAL A 604 -14.98 21.93 9.64
CA VAL A 604 -15.68 20.75 10.14
C VAL A 604 -17.20 20.76 9.86
N PRO A 605 -17.98 21.78 10.28
CA PRO A 605 -19.41 21.81 9.96
C PRO A 605 -19.69 22.03 8.47
N VAL A 606 -18.79 22.70 7.72
CA VAL A 606 -18.93 22.83 6.26
C VAL A 606 -18.79 21.46 5.59
N ALA A 607 -17.76 20.69 5.96
CA ALA A 607 -17.60 19.32 5.48
C ALA A 607 -18.79 18.43 5.91
N GLY A 608 -19.28 18.55 7.13
CA GLY A 608 -20.50 17.86 7.58
C GLY A 608 -21.70 18.17 6.68
N ALA A 609 -21.93 19.43 6.33
CA ALA A 609 -23.01 19.82 5.42
C ALA A 609 -22.83 19.23 4.00
N LEU A 610 -21.60 19.21 3.48
CA LEU A 610 -21.28 18.57 2.20
C LEU A 610 -21.51 17.04 2.27
N PHE A 611 -21.17 16.40 3.38
CA PHE A 611 -21.41 14.97 3.61
C PHE A 611 -22.90 14.64 3.68
N VAL A 612 -23.72 15.49 4.32
CA VAL A 612 -25.19 15.36 4.29
C VAL A 612 -25.72 15.50 2.86
N ALA A 613 -25.27 16.51 2.11
CA ALA A 613 -25.68 16.66 0.70
C ALA A 613 -25.30 15.42 -0.12
N GLN A 614 -24.08 14.89 0.09
CA GLN A 614 -23.56 13.72 -0.61
C GLN A 614 -24.41 12.47 -0.37
N THR A 615 -24.75 12.20 0.90
CA THR A 615 -25.55 11.02 1.28
C THR A 615 -26.99 11.13 0.79
N LEU A 616 -27.59 12.33 0.79
CA LEU A 616 -28.92 12.56 0.23
C LEU A 616 -28.96 12.35 -1.28
N VAL A 617 -27.97 12.87 -2.02
CA VAL A 617 -27.86 12.62 -3.46
C VAL A 617 -27.55 11.14 -3.74
N GLY A 618 -26.76 10.48 -2.89
CA GLY A 618 -26.50 9.03 -2.98
C GLY A 618 -27.77 8.19 -2.84
N ALA A 619 -28.63 8.54 -1.88
CA ALA A 619 -29.92 7.90 -1.70
C ALA A 619 -30.87 8.13 -2.89
N LEU A 620 -30.83 9.32 -3.50
CA LEU A 620 -31.56 9.60 -4.75
C LEU A 620 -31.07 8.71 -5.90
N LEU A 621 -29.76 8.55 -6.06
CA LEU A 621 -29.19 7.69 -7.10
C LEU A 621 -29.54 6.22 -6.90
N ALA A 622 -29.49 5.74 -5.65
CA ALA A 622 -29.94 4.39 -5.32
C ALA A 622 -31.41 4.19 -5.66
N HIS A 623 -32.25 5.19 -5.39
CA HIS A 623 -33.68 5.16 -5.73
C HIS A 623 -33.93 5.07 -7.23
N TYR A 624 -33.14 5.74 -8.06
CA TYR A 624 -33.31 5.69 -9.51
C TYR A 624 -33.15 4.27 -10.09
N TYR A 625 -32.40 3.35 -9.46
CA TYR A 625 -32.35 1.94 -9.91
C TYR A 625 -33.65 1.17 -9.68
N VAL A 626 -34.52 1.68 -8.79
CA VAL A 626 -35.84 1.12 -8.49
C VAL A 626 -36.93 1.83 -9.29
N GLU A 627 -36.87 3.16 -9.34
CA GLU A 627 -37.83 4.00 -10.06
C GLU A 627 -37.06 4.94 -11.01
N ARG A 628 -36.80 4.48 -12.24
CA ARG A 628 -35.93 5.17 -13.20
C ARG A 628 -36.47 6.53 -13.67
N THR A 629 -37.77 6.74 -13.61
CA THR A 629 -38.46 7.95 -14.11
C THR A 629 -39.06 8.80 -12.99
N GLY A 630 -38.77 8.52 -11.72
CA GLY A 630 -39.45 9.17 -10.60
C GLY A 630 -38.73 9.08 -9.26
N PHE A 631 -39.39 9.58 -8.23
CA PHE A 631 -38.91 9.54 -6.85
C PHE A 631 -40.08 9.39 -5.87
N TYR A 632 -40.37 8.15 -5.48
CA TYR A 632 -41.48 7.75 -4.62
C TYR A 632 -42.85 8.28 -5.08
N ARG A 633 -43.01 8.57 -6.38
CA ARG A 633 -44.17 9.29 -6.93
C ARG A 633 -44.46 10.65 -6.28
N ILE A 634 -43.53 11.18 -5.47
CA ILE A 634 -43.64 12.49 -4.81
C ILE A 634 -43.63 13.58 -5.87
N GLY A 635 -42.86 13.40 -6.94
CA GLY A 635 -42.85 14.30 -8.09
C GLY A 635 -44.22 14.43 -8.76
N GLU A 636 -44.93 13.30 -8.94
CA GLU A 636 -46.31 13.29 -9.46
C GLU A 636 -47.27 14.04 -8.50
N ALA A 637 -47.11 13.84 -7.19
CA ALA A 637 -47.97 14.45 -6.17
C ALA A 637 -47.74 15.97 -6.00
N LEU A 638 -46.52 16.45 -6.19
CA LEU A 638 -46.13 17.86 -6.05
C LEU A 638 -46.10 18.62 -7.38
N GLY A 639 -46.28 17.93 -8.51
CA GLY A 639 -46.11 18.51 -9.85
C GLY A 639 -44.67 18.92 -10.17
N ILE A 640 -43.69 18.30 -9.52
CA ILE A 640 -42.26 18.56 -9.72
C ILE A 640 -41.64 17.35 -10.40
N ASP A 641 -41.16 17.51 -11.62
CA ASP A 641 -40.35 16.48 -12.27
C ASP A 641 -38.93 16.51 -11.70
N ILE A 642 -38.69 15.63 -10.71
CA ILE A 642 -37.40 15.50 -10.04
C ILE A 642 -36.32 15.01 -11.02
N VAL A 643 -36.69 14.21 -12.03
CA VAL A 643 -35.75 13.67 -13.01
C VAL A 643 -35.25 14.78 -13.93
N SER A 644 -36.10 15.70 -14.37
CA SER A 644 -35.61 16.87 -15.12
C SER A 644 -34.85 17.86 -14.23
N LEU A 645 -35.21 18.01 -12.95
CA LEU A 645 -34.48 18.90 -12.04
C LEU A 645 -33.06 18.40 -11.74
N LEU A 646 -32.93 17.13 -11.35
CA LEU A 646 -31.66 16.50 -11.01
C LEU A 646 -31.56 15.11 -11.66
N PRO A 647 -31.18 15.06 -12.96
CA PRO A 647 -31.00 13.80 -13.68
C PRO A 647 -29.94 12.91 -13.04
N PHE A 648 -30.00 11.61 -13.33
CA PHE A 648 -29.05 10.63 -12.79
C PHE A 648 -27.58 11.05 -13.01
N SER A 649 -27.22 11.49 -14.22
CA SER A 649 -25.84 11.91 -14.55
C SER A 649 -25.34 13.08 -13.70
N VAL A 650 -26.19 14.08 -13.46
CA VAL A 650 -25.85 15.23 -12.61
C VAL A 650 -25.78 14.81 -11.15
N GLY A 651 -26.76 14.04 -10.67
CA GLY A 651 -26.77 13.52 -9.30
C GLY A 651 -25.51 12.70 -9.02
N ARG A 652 -25.09 11.85 -9.97
CA ARG A 652 -23.88 11.03 -9.81
C ARG A 652 -22.62 11.88 -9.80
N ALA A 653 -22.50 12.84 -10.73
CA ALA A 653 -21.39 13.78 -10.74
C ALA A 653 -21.28 14.50 -9.38
N TRP A 654 -22.40 15.00 -8.84
CA TRP A 654 -22.41 15.66 -7.53
C TRP A 654 -22.06 14.70 -6.39
N HIS A 655 -22.61 13.48 -6.37
CA HIS A 655 -22.35 12.50 -5.33
C HIS A 655 -20.86 12.11 -5.25
N VAL A 656 -20.24 11.83 -6.39
CA VAL A 656 -18.82 11.44 -6.48
C VAL A 656 -17.92 12.61 -6.10
N ASN A 657 -18.13 13.79 -6.68
CA ASN A 657 -17.34 14.98 -6.35
C ASN A 657 -17.50 15.40 -4.90
N LEU A 658 -18.73 15.36 -4.35
CA LEU A 658 -18.95 15.66 -2.94
C LEU A 658 -18.20 14.66 -2.05
N GLY A 659 -18.22 13.36 -2.41
CA GLY A 659 -17.52 12.30 -1.69
C GLY A 659 -16.04 12.60 -1.53
N ILE A 660 -15.44 13.21 -2.55
CA ILE A 660 -14.08 13.75 -2.50
C ILE A 660 -14.01 15.03 -1.65
N LEU A 661 -14.83 16.03 -1.97
CA LEU A 661 -14.68 17.40 -1.47
C LEU A 661 -14.85 17.51 0.05
N TRP A 662 -15.79 16.79 0.66
CA TRP A 662 -15.99 16.89 2.12
C TRP A 662 -14.83 16.24 2.89
N ILE A 663 -14.30 15.12 2.38
CA ILE A 663 -13.13 14.44 2.92
C ILE A 663 -11.93 15.40 2.84
N THR A 664 -11.64 15.94 1.66
CA THR A 664 -10.57 16.93 1.45
C THR A 664 -10.75 18.17 2.31
N THR A 665 -11.98 18.66 2.51
CA THR A 665 -12.23 19.82 3.37
C THR A 665 -11.78 19.58 4.82
N LEU A 666 -12.02 18.38 5.37
CA LEU A 666 -11.54 18.03 6.72
C LEU A 666 -10.02 17.89 6.76
N TRP A 667 -9.42 17.33 5.71
CA TRP A 667 -7.97 17.24 5.57
C TRP A 667 -7.29 18.61 5.54
N LEU A 668 -7.80 19.51 4.70
CA LEU A 668 -7.28 20.87 4.60
C LEU A 668 -7.46 21.62 5.93
N GLY A 669 -8.61 21.42 6.61
CA GLY A 669 -8.84 21.93 7.95
C GLY A 669 -7.81 21.41 8.96
N GLY A 670 -7.53 20.11 8.96
CA GLY A 670 -6.53 19.50 9.84
C GLY A 670 -5.11 20.01 9.59
N GLY A 671 -4.66 20.09 8.35
CA GLY A 671 -3.31 20.60 8.05
C GLY A 671 -3.10 22.07 8.42
N LEU A 672 -4.18 22.88 8.45
CA LEU A 672 -4.14 24.25 8.98
C LEU A 672 -4.20 24.31 10.51
N PHE A 673 -4.77 23.27 11.15
CA PHE A 673 -4.98 23.20 12.59
C PHE A 673 -3.75 22.66 13.35
N LEU A 674 -3.15 21.58 12.84
CA LEU A 674 -2.10 20.83 13.52
C LEU A 674 -0.83 21.63 13.82
N PRO A 675 -0.31 22.52 12.95
CA PRO A 675 0.89 23.29 13.27
C PRO A 675 0.75 24.16 14.53
N GLY A 676 -0.46 24.62 14.83
CA GLY A 676 -0.73 25.40 16.04
C GLY A 676 -0.66 24.60 17.34
N LEU A 677 -0.65 23.26 17.30
CA LEU A 677 -0.43 22.43 18.48
C LEU A 677 1.02 22.47 18.98
N PHE A 678 1.94 22.87 18.11
CA PHE A 678 3.37 22.95 18.40
C PHE A 678 3.87 24.41 18.52
N SER A 679 2.97 25.40 18.37
CA SER A 679 3.31 26.82 18.42
C SER A 679 2.16 27.66 18.96
N ASP A 680 2.43 28.48 19.98
CA ASP A 680 1.47 29.43 20.57
C ASP A 680 1.21 30.69 19.70
N ARG A 681 1.83 30.78 18.52
CA ARG A 681 1.77 31.98 17.67
C ARG A 681 1.46 31.66 16.22
N ASP A 682 0.58 32.47 15.63
CA ASP A 682 0.26 32.44 14.21
C ASP A 682 1.11 33.44 13.40
N PRO A 683 1.52 33.09 12.17
CA PRO A 683 2.04 34.05 11.21
C PRO A 683 1.05 35.20 10.93
N PRO A 684 1.53 36.40 10.52
CA PRO A 684 0.65 37.51 10.19
C PRO A 684 -0.38 37.15 9.11
N ARG A 685 -1.65 37.48 9.35
CA ARG A 685 -2.81 37.22 8.45
C ARG A 685 -3.13 35.74 8.20
N GLN A 686 -2.59 34.81 8.97
CA GLN A 686 -2.80 33.37 8.78
C GLN A 686 -4.28 32.97 8.89
N ALA A 687 -4.98 33.39 9.95
CA ALA A 687 -6.41 33.10 10.15
C ALA A 687 -7.31 33.70 9.03
N ALA A 688 -6.96 34.89 8.54
CA ALA A 688 -7.65 35.52 7.42
C ALA A 688 -7.44 34.72 6.12
N GLY A 689 -6.22 34.23 5.88
CA GLY A 689 -5.90 33.34 4.76
C GLY A 689 -6.68 32.02 4.83
N ALA A 690 -6.71 31.38 6.01
CA ALA A 690 -7.48 30.16 6.23
C ALA A 690 -8.99 30.35 5.98
N THR A 691 -9.54 31.50 6.39
CA THR A 691 -10.95 31.84 6.14
C THR A 691 -11.22 32.14 4.67
N ALA A 692 -10.33 32.89 4.00
CA ALA A 692 -10.45 33.20 2.58
C ALA A 692 -10.35 31.93 1.72
N LEU A 693 -9.47 31.00 2.08
CA LEU A 693 -9.35 29.70 1.43
C LEU A 693 -10.66 28.90 1.52
N LEU A 694 -11.30 28.84 2.70
CA LEU A 694 -12.59 28.17 2.86
C LEU A 694 -13.66 28.78 1.94
N GLY A 695 -13.71 30.11 1.88
CA GLY A 695 -14.61 30.83 0.97
C GLY A 695 -14.33 30.52 -0.50
N ALA A 696 -13.05 30.44 -0.89
CA ALA A 696 -12.64 30.09 -2.25
C ALA A 696 -13.04 28.66 -2.64
N LEU A 697 -12.85 27.69 -1.73
CA LEU A 697 -13.26 26.29 -1.93
C LEU A 697 -14.78 26.16 -2.09
N VAL A 698 -15.55 26.85 -1.25
CA VAL A 698 -17.02 26.86 -1.34
C VAL A 698 -17.48 27.48 -2.66
N LEU A 699 -16.90 28.63 -3.04
CA LEU A 699 -17.22 29.29 -4.31
C LEU A 699 -16.91 28.41 -5.51
N ALA A 700 -15.73 27.78 -5.54
CA ALA A 700 -15.31 26.89 -6.60
C ALA A 700 -16.23 25.66 -6.70
N THR A 701 -16.61 25.08 -5.56
CA THR A 701 -17.52 23.91 -5.49
C THR A 701 -18.91 24.24 -6.01
N VAL A 702 -19.52 25.33 -5.52
CA VAL A 702 -20.86 25.75 -5.97
C VAL A 702 -20.84 26.11 -7.45
N GLY A 703 -19.81 26.83 -7.89
CA GLY A 703 -19.61 27.18 -9.29
C GLY A 703 -19.47 25.95 -10.19
N ALA A 704 -18.67 24.97 -9.77
CA ALA A 704 -18.47 23.71 -10.47
C ALA A 704 -19.79 22.93 -10.65
N PHE A 705 -20.57 22.78 -9.58
CA PHE A 705 -21.83 22.03 -9.63
C PHE A 705 -22.91 22.76 -10.43
N ALA A 706 -22.99 24.08 -10.30
CA ALA A 706 -23.83 24.89 -11.15
C ALA A 706 -23.39 24.79 -12.62
N GLY A 707 -22.08 24.73 -12.88
CA GLY A 707 -21.50 24.50 -14.21
C GLY A 707 -21.97 23.19 -14.82
N VAL A 708 -21.77 22.06 -14.12
CA VAL A 708 -22.22 20.73 -14.59
C VAL A 708 -23.73 20.72 -14.85
N TRP A 709 -24.53 21.27 -13.92
CA TRP A 709 -25.98 21.32 -14.07
C TRP A 709 -26.42 22.20 -15.26
N LEU A 710 -25.84 23.39 -15.45
CA LEU A 710 -26.15 24.25 -16.59
C LEU A 710 -25.67 23.65 -17.92
N GLY A 711 -24.54 22.94 -17.91
CA GLY A 711 -23.98 22.25 -19.07
C GLY A 711 -24.92 21.16 -19.59
N THR A 712 -25.39 20.28 -18.71
CA THR A 712 -26.38 19.23 -19.05
C THR A 712 -27.76 19.76 -19.46
N ARG A 713 -28.01 21.08 -19.29
CA ARG A 713 -29.22 21.77 -19.78
C ARG A 713 -28.97 22.53 -21.09
N GLY A 714 -27.87 22.24 -21.79
CA GLY A 714 -27.49 22.87 -23.05
C GLY A 714 -27.13 24.36 -22.95
N LYS A 715 -26.92 24.92 -21.75
CA LYS A 715 -26.69 26.38 -21.60
C LYS A 715 -25.34 26.86 -22.08
N PHE A 716 -24.40 25.95 -22.32
CA PHE A 716 -23.08 26.27 -22.83
C PHE A 716 -22.88 25.90 -24.31
N GLY A 717 -23.96 25.55 -25.02
CA GLY A 717 -23.90 25.11 -26.42
C GLY A 717 -23.39 23.68 -26.57
N SER A 718 -23.44 23.18 -27.80
CA SER A 718 -22.94 21.86 -28.18
C SER A 718 -21.42 21.90 -28.45
N PRO A 719 -20.75 20.73 -28.57
CA PRO A 719 -19.35 20.68 -28.96
C PRO A 719 -19.01 21.37 -30.29
N GLU A 720 -19.98 21.51 -31.20
CA GLU A 720 -19.80 22.20 -32.48
C GLU A 720 -19.86 23.73 -32.34
N ASP A 721 -20.59 24.24 -31.34
CA ASP A 721 -20.73 25.68 -31.08
C ASP A 721 -19.48 26.29 -30.41
N GLY A 722 -18.59 25.43 -29.89
CA GLY A 722 -17.30 25.79 -29.30
C GLY A 722 -17.04 25.10 -27.95
N GLU A 723 -16.03 25.60 -27.23
CA GLU A 723 -15.48 24.91 -26.05
C GLU A 723 -16.09 25.34 -24.70
N ARG A 724 -17.19 26.12 -24.71
CA ARG A 724 -17.76 26.67 -23.46
C ARG A 724 -18.23 25.57 -22.51
N TRP A 725 -18.76 24.48 -23.04
CA TRP A 725 -19.18 23.31 -22.27
C TRP A 725 -18.01 22.71 -21.48
N TRP A 726 -16.81 22.65 -22.07
CA TRP A 726 -15.59 22.13 -21.45
C TRP A 726 -15.02 23.08 -20.39
N TRP A 727 -15.02 24.38 -20.66
CA TRP A 727 -14.46 25.38 -19.74
C TRP A 727 -15.34 25.65 -18.51
N LEU A 728 -16.64 25.79 -18.71
CA LEU A 728 -17.59 26.25 -17.68
C LEU A 728 -18.57 25.17 -17.21
N GLY A 729 -18.85 24.20 -18.08
CA GLY A 729 -19.84 23.15 -17.84
C GLY A 729 -19.21 21.91 -17.21
N SER A 730 -19.12 20.84 -18.00
CA SER A 730 -18.58 19.56 -17.56
C SER A 730 -17.53 19.03 -18.53
N GLU A 731 -16.49 18.38 -18.01
CA GLU A 731 -15.54 17.61 -18.82
C GLU A 731 -16.00 16.16 -19.06
N GLY A 732 -17.10 15.74 -18.43
CA GLY A 732 -17.71 14.43 -18.68
C GLY A 732 -16.88 13.22 -18.24
N LEU A 733 -15.85 13.42 -17.43
CA LEU A 733 -15.01 12.36 -16.89
C LEU A 733 -15.33 12.13 -15.42
N GLU A 734 -15.61 10.89 -15.05
CA GLU A 734 -15.84 10.51 -13.65
C GLU A 734 -14.71 11.00 -12.72
N TYR A 735 -15.08 11.52 -11.54
CA TYR A 735 -14.22 12.17 -10.53
C TYR A 735 -13.64 13.54 -10.94
N LEU A 736 -13.62 13.85 -12.24
CA LEU A 736 -13.04 15.06 -12.82
C LEU A 736 -14.04 15.79 -13.71
N GLU A 737 -15.32 15.78 -13.33
CA GLU A 737 -16.46 16.21 -14.12
C GLU A 737 -16.49 17.72 -14.30
N VAL A 738 -15.92 18.48 -13.38
CA VAL A 738 -16.09 19.93 -13.30
C VAL A 738 -15.34 20.64 -14.42
N GLY A 739 -15.94 21.67 -15.01
CA GLY A 739 -15.32 22.43 -16.10
C GLY A 739 -13.93 23.00 -15.75
N ARG A 740 -13.11 23.23 -16.78
CA ARG A 740 -11.69 23.59 -16.65
C ARG A 740 -11.42 24.81 -15.77
N VAL A 741 -12.27 25.85 -15.82
CA VAL A 741 -12.13 27.06 -14.97
C VAL A 741 -12.19 26.70 -13.49
N TRP A 742 -13.10 25.79 -13.12
CA TRP A 742 -13.30 25.38 -11.74
C TRP A 742 -12.15 24.49 -11.25
N LYS A 743 -11.62 23.60 -12.10
CA LYS A 743 -10.39 22.86 -11.79
C LYS A 743 -9.22 23.79 -11.52
N LEU A 744 -9.00 24.81 -12.35
CA LEU A 744 -7.94 25.81 -12.12
C LEU A 744 -8.13 26.57 -10.79
N ALA A 745 -9.38 26.91 -10.45
CA ALA A 745 -9.68 27.53 -9.16
C ALA A 745 -9.38 26.61 -7.97
N LEU A 746 -9.72 25.31 -8.07
CA LEU A 746 -9.38 24.30 -7.06
C LEU A 746 -7.86 24.10 -6.94
N LEU A 747 -7.14 24.02 -8.07
CA LEU A 747 -5.68 23.92 -8.07
C LEU A 747 -5.03 25.13 -7.39
N ALA A 748 -5.52 26.34 -7.68
CA ALA A 748 -5.07 27.55 -7.00
C ALA A 748 -5.37 27.53 -5.49
N ALA A 749 -6.52 26.99 -5.08
CA ALA A 749 -6.87 26.82 -3.68
C ALA A 749 -5.95 25.81 -2.98
N PHE A 750 -5.63 24.66 -3.59
CA PHE A 750 -4.68 23.68 -3.03
C PHE A 750 -3.25 24.22 -2.94
N ALA A 751 -2.78 24.96 -3.95
CA ALA A 751 -1.50 25.64 -3.89
C ALA A 751 -1.47 26.72 -2.79
N GLY A 752 -2.55 27.49 -2.66
CA GLY A 752 -2.73 28.48 -1.59
C GLY A 752 -2.73 27.84 -0.20
N TRP A 753 -3.42 26.72 -0.04
CA TRP A 753 -3.40 25.92 1.19
C TRP A 753 -1.99 25.45 1.54
N THR A 754 -1.26 24.89 0.57
CA THR A 754 0.11 24.42 0.77
C THR A 754 1.01 25.55 1.26
N GLY A 755 0.85 26.74 0.66
CA GLY A 755 1.55 27.95 1.09
C GLY A 755 1.19 28.39 2.52
N LEU A 756 -0.07 28.24 2.94
CA LEU A 756 -0.50 28.55 4.31
C LEU A 756 0.09 27.55 5.31
N VAL A 757 -0.01 26.25 5.06
CA VAL A 757 0.55 25.22 5.96
C VAL A 757 2.06 25.42 6.11
N LEU A 758 2.78 25.61 4.99
CA LEU A 758 4.22 25.87 5.00
C LEU A 758 4.61 27.11 5.83
N ARG A 759 3.78 28.17 5.82
CA ARG A 759 4.01 29.36 6.64
C ARG A 759 3.87 29.07 8.14
N GLY A 760 2.91 28.22 8.52
CA GLY A 760 2.71 27.80 9.91
C GLY A 760 3.87 26.91 10.38
N VAL A 761 4.19 25.89 9.58
CA VAL A 761 5.26 24.93 9.86
C VAL A 761 6.64 25.60 9.95
N ARG A 762 6.92 26.63 9.14
CA ARG A 762 8.19 27.41 9.24
C ARG A 762 8.38 28.16 10.56
N GLN A 763 7.36 28.25 11.42
CA GLN A 763 7.51 28.80 12.77
C GLN A 763 8.03 27.76 13.76
N LEU A 764 7.97 26.48 13.40
CA LEU A 764 8.44 25.37 14.23
C LEU A 764 9.96 25.28 14.13
N ASP A 765 10.62 25.03 15.26
CA ASP A 765 12.07 24.77 15.31
C ASP A 765 12.34 23.31 14.94
N GLU A 766 12.15 22.97 13.66
CA GLU A 766 12.40 21.64 13.12
C GLU A 766 13.19 21.70 11.80
N PRO A 767 14.02 20.68 11.50
CA PRO A 767 14.69 20.59 10.21
C PRO A 767 13.67 20.42 9.07
N ALA A 768 14.10 20.66 7.83
CA ALA A 768 13.27 20.44 6.64
C ALA A 768 12.82 18.98 6.46
N THR A 769 13.46 18.03 7.15
CA THR A 769 13.09 16.61 7.21
C THR A 769 12.16 16.28 8.38
N GLY A 770 11.81 17.26 9.22
CA GLY A 770 10.93 17.09 10.37
C GLY A 770 9.48 16.82 9.99
N LEU A 771 8.69 16.35 10.96
CA LEU A 771 7.32 15.89 10.77
C LEU A 771 6.38 16.97 10.19
N GLY A 772 6.50 18.23 10.60
CA GLY A 772 5.66 19.30 10.07
C GLY A 772 5.96 19.64 8.61
N HIS A 773 7.24 19.62 8.22
CA HIS A 773 7.67 19.80 6.83
C HIS A 773 7.25 18.60 5.98
N PHE A 774 7.42 17.37 6.48
CA PHE A 774 6.93 16.17 5.83
C PHE A 774 5.42 16.24 5.58
N MET A 775 4.62 16.64 6.58
CA MET A 775 3.18 16.87 6.43
C MET A 775 2.86 17.91 5.35
N THR A 776 3.70 18.94 5.21
CA THR A 776 3.56 19.95 4.15
C THR A 776 3.89 19.40 2.76
N TYR A 777 4.93 18.57 2.64
CA TYR A 777 5.28 17.93 1.36
C TYR A 777 4.25 16.89 0.95
N ALA A 778 3.85 16.02 1.89
CA ALA A 778 2.81 15.02 1.70
C ALA A 778 1.49 15.70 1.32
N GLY A 779 1.00 16.65 2.13
CA GLY A 779 -0.23 17.38 1.83
C GLY A 779 -0.12 18.25 0.57
N GLY A 780 1.03 18.88 0.33
CA GLY A 780 1.26 19.75 -0.84
C GLY A 780 1.29 18.99 -2.16
N SER A 781 1.62 17.68 -2.12
CA SER A 781 1.54 16.81 -3.28
C SER A 781 0.13 16.69 -3.85
N ILE A 782 -0.93 17.01 -3.08
CA ILE A 782 -2.32 17.15 -3.56
C ILE A 782 -2.38 18.10 -4.77
N ALA A 783 -1.75 19.27 -4.66
CA ALA A 783 -1.75 20.25 -5.74
C ALA A 783 -0.96 19.75 -6.96
N LEU A 784 0.16 19.06 -6.72
CA LEU A 784 1.01 18.51 -7.78
C LEU A 784 0.29 17.40 -8.56
N MET A 785 -0.32 16.44 -7.88
CA MET A 785 -1.06 15.34 -8.52
C MET A 785 -2.31 15.85 -9.22
N PHE A 786 -3.04 16.80 -8.61
CA PHE A 786 -4.20 17.41 -9.26
C PHE A 786 -3.84 18.17 -10.54
N ALA A 787 -2.60 18.66 -10.67
CA ALA A 787 -2.11 19.28 -11.92
C ALA A 787 -2.09 18.29 -13.11
N ALA A 788 -2.02 16.97 -12.88
CA ALA A 788 -2.13 15.97 -13.94
C ALA A 788 -3.50 16.04 -14.66
N SER A 789 -4.54 16.55 -13.99
CA SER A 789 -5.83 16.82 -14.66
C SER A 789 -5.72 17.84 -15.80
N MET A 790 -4.63 18.60 -15.88
CA MET A 790 -4.34 19.58 -16.94
C MET A 790 -3.64 18.99 -18.17
N LEU A 791 -3.30 17.70 -18.16
CA LEU A 791 -2.49 17.06 -19.20
C LEU A 791 -3.31 16.37 -20.31
N TYR A 792 -4.62 16.61 -20.34
CA TYR A 792 -5.52 16.13 -21.40
C TYR A 792 -6.54 17.19 -21.80
N THR A 793 -7.00 17.09 -23.04
CA THR A 793 -8.08 17.90 -23.64
C THR A 793 -9.17 16.99 -24.22
N PRO A 794 -10.32 17.53 -24.63
CA PRO A 794 -11.36 16.74 -25.30
C PRO A 794 -10.87 15.96 -26.53
N GLU A 795 -9.84 16.45 -27.24
CA GLU A 795 -9.24 15.85 -28.44
C GLU A 795 -8.23 14.73 -28.14
N THR A 796 -7.74 14.64 -26.89
CA THR A 796 -6.75 13.63 -26.50
C THR A 796 -7.34 12.23 -26.67
N ASN A 797 -6.58 11.23 -27.14
CA ASN A 797 -7.09 9.87 -27.27
C ASN A 797 -7.69 9.36 -25.93
N MET A 798 -8.83 8.66 -25.97
CA MET A 798 -9.54 8.23 -24.75
C MET A 798 -8.67 7.37 -23.82
N ALA A 799 -7.85 6.45 -24.36
CA ALA A 799 -6.93 5.63 -23.55
C ALA A 799 -5.90 6.48 -22.78
N VAL A 800 -5.41 7.56 -23.41
CA VAL A 800 -4.47 8.50 -22.80
C VAL A 800 -5.17 9.42 -21.81
N THR A 801 -6.42 9.82 -22.08
CA THR A 801 -7.26 10.54 -21.11
C THR A 801 -7.44 9.71 -19.84
N GLU A 802 -7.72 8.41 -19.97
CA GLU A 802 -7.84 7.48 -18.84
C GLU A 802 -6.53 7.35 -18.06
N PHE A 803 -5.38 7.25 -18.73
CA PHE A 803 -4.06 7.25 -18.08
C PHE A 803 -3.91 8.43 -17.11
N TRP A 804 -4.10 9.67 -17.59
CA TRP A 804 -3.97 10.87 -16.76
C TRP A 804 -5.11 11.04 -15.74
N ARG A 805 -6.31 10.54 -16.02
CA ARG A 805 -7.43 10.55 -15.07
C ARG A 805 -7.06 9.77 -13.81
N TRP A 806 -6.48 8.58 -13.95
CA TRP A 806 -6.09 7.74 -12.81
C TRP A 806 -4.90 8.26 -12.02
N TRP A 807 -4.02 9.09 -12.61
CA TRP A 807 -3.04 9.85 -11.82
C TRP A 807 -3.71 10.76 -10.78
N VAL A 808 -4.88 11.31 -11.09
CA VAL A 808 -5.59 12.19 -10.16
C VAL A 808 -6.53 11.41 -9.25
N VAL A 809 -7.05 10.26 -9.68
CA VAL A 809 -7.99 9.48 -8.86
C VAL A 809 -7.22 8.56 -7.91
N HIS A 810 -6.42 7.65 -8.45
CA HIS A 810 -5.74 6.61 -7.67
C HIS A 810 -4.54 7.19 -6.92
N MET A 811 -3.58 7.85 -7.60
CA MET A 811 -2.39 8.37 -6.89
C MET A 811 -2.72 9.47 -5.88
N TRP A 812 -3.85 10.15 -6.04
CA TRP A 812 -4.28 11.14 -5.05
C TRP A 812 -4.89 10.50 -3.81
N VAL A 813 -5.79 9.52 -4.00
CA VAL A 813 -6.45 8.82 -2.90
C VAL A 813 -5.46 7.92 -2.16
N GLU A 814 -4.70 7.11 -2.89
CA GLU A 814 -3.83 6.07 -2.31
C GLU A 814 -2.40 6.60 -2.10
N GLY A 815 -1.93 7.51 -2.96
CA GLY A 815 -0.58 8.08 -2.86
C GLY A 815 -0.47 9.42 -2.13
N VAL A 816 -1.56 10.05 -1.65
CA VAL A 816 -1.47 11.32 -0.89
C VAL A 816 -2.21 11.26 0.43
N PHE A 817 -3.44 10.73 0.45
CA PHE A 817 -4.16 10.62 1.71
C PHE A 817 -3.47 9.66 2.66
N GLU A 818 -2.99 8.50 2.21
CA GLU A 818 -2.30 7.56 3.11
C GLU A 818 -1.02 8.14 3.75
N PHE A 819 -0.19 8.87 2.98
CA PHE A 819 0.99 9.53 3.55
C PHE A 819 0.63 10.63 4.55
N PHE A 820 -0.37 11.43 4.22
CA PHE A 820 -0.82 12.50 5.11
C PHE A 820 -1.42 11.93 6.40
N VAL A 821 -2.15 10.81 6.29
CA VAL A 821 -2.74 10.08 7.42
C VAL A 821 -1.68 9.60 8.38
N THR A 822 -0.68 8.87 7.87
CA THR A 822 0.43 8.37 8.67
C THR A 822 1.14 9.52 9.39
N ALA A 823 1.30 10.68 8.73
CA ALA A 823 1.85 11.88 9.35
C ALA A 823 0.94 12.47 10.45
N VAL A 824 -0.38 12.58 10.21
CA VAL A 824 -1.34 13.16 11.15
C VAL A 824 -1.54 12.28 12.38
N ILE A 825 -1.72 10.97 12.20
CA ILE A 825 -1.86 10.02 13.32
C ILE A 825 -0.59 10.08 14.17
N SER A 826 0.58 10.04 13.53
CA SER A 826 1.84 10.14 14.26
C SER A 826 2.00 11.47 14.99
N ALA A 827 1.65 12.60 14.36
CA ALA A 827 1.67 13.91 15.00
C ALA A 827 0.72 13.96 16.22
N ALA A 828 -0.48 13.38 16.10
CA ALA A 828 -1.44 13.30 17.20
C ALA A 828 -0.91 12.44 18.35
N LEU A 829 -0.37 11.24 18.06
CA LEU A 829 0.18 10.33 19.07
C LEU A 829 1.39 10.93 19.79
N VAL A 830 2.30 11.59 19.05
CA VAL A 830 3.45 12.32 19.62
C VAL A 830 2.98 13.49 20.48
N SER A 831 1.96 14.25 20.04
CA SER A 831 1.43 15.37 20.83
C SER A 831 0.77 14.93 22.15
N MET A 832 0.36 13.66 22.24
CA MET A 832 -0.26 13.07 23.44
C MET A 832 0.75 12.27 24.28
N ASP A 833 2.04 12.29 23.94
CA ASP A 833 3.10 11.56 24.62
C ASP A 833 2.89 10.03 24.65
N LEU A 834 2.19 9.49 23.64
CA LEU A 834 1.90 8.04 23.52
C LEU A 834 3.00 7.28 22.78
N ILE A 835 3.80 7.98 21.97
CA ILE A 835 4.92 7.44 21.19
C ILE A 835 6.03 8.49 21.15
N ASP A 836 7.28 8.04 21.35
CA ASP A 836 8.46 8.88 21.15
C ASP A 836 8.59 9.37 19.71
N LYS A 837 8.93 10.65 19.54
CA LYS A 837 9.06 11.28 18.21
C LYS A 837 9.99 10.51 17.27
N GLY A 838 11.13 10.01 17.76
CA GLY A 838 12.11 9.29 16.95
C GLY A 838 11.62 7.94 16.43
N ASP A 839 10.78 7.24 17.18
CA ASP A 839 10.24 5.95 16.78
C ASP A 839 9.02 6.12 15.86
N ALA A 840 8.22 7.16 16.09
CA ALA A 840 7.20 7.60 15.14
C ALA A 840 7.82 7.90 13.76
N GLU A 841 8.93 8.65 13.72
CA GLU A 841 9.62 8.98 12.47
C GLU A 841 10.10 7.73 11.71
N LYS A 842 10.67 6.72 12.38
CA LYS A 842 11.09 5.46 11.74
C LYS A 842 9.91 4.67 11.15
N ALA A 843 8.83 4.54 11.92
CA ALA A 843 7.64 3.82 11.48
C ALA A 843 7.00 4.49 10.25
N ILE A 844 6.90 5.84 10.27
CA ILE A 844 6.42 6.63 9.14
C ILE A 844 7.29 6.41 7.91
N LEU A 845 8.61 6.48 8.03
CA LEU A 845 9.52 6.30 6.89
C LEU A 845 9.33 4.93 6.23
N PHE A 846 9.15 3.87 7.03
CA PHE A 846 8.88 2.52 6.52
C PHE A 846 7.52 2.41 5.84
N GLU A 847 6.46 2.90 6.48
CA GLU A 847 5.10 2.90 5.93
C GLU A 847 5.05 3.67 4.60
N VAL A 848 5.61 4.89 4.58
CA VAL A 848 5.69 5.73 3.39
C VAL A 848 6.50 5.06 2.28
N PHE A 849 7.61 4.40 2.63
CA PHE A 849 8.39 3.64 1.65
C PHE A 849 7.57 2.49 1.05
N ALA A 850 6.89 1.70 1.89
CA ALA A 850 6.13 0.54 1.44
C ALA A 850 4.94 0.94 0.56
N ILE A 851 4.19 1.97 0.97
CA ILE A 851 3.08 2.54 0.19
C ILE A 851 3.61 3.10 -1.13
N MET A 852 4.71 3.88 -1.13
CA MET A 852 5.26 4.45 -2.36
C MET A 852 5.84 3.40 -3.32
N ALA A 853 6.42 2.33 -2.77
CA ALA A 853 7.01 1.26 -3.56
C ALA A 853 5.96 0.44 -4.31
N ALA A 854 4.73 0.40 -3.81
CA ALA A 854 3.61 -0.33 -4.40
C ALA A 854 2.64 0.61 -5.14
N GLY A 855 2.04 1.58 -4.43
CA GLY A 855 0.93 2.42 -4.88
C GLY A 855 1.17 3.24 -6.14
N ILE A 856 2.37 3.82 -6.32
CA ILE A 856 2.60 4.72 -7.46
C ILE A 856 2.56 3.96 -8.79
N VAL A 857 3.12 2.76 -8.85
CA VAL A 857 3.08 1.92 -10.07
C VAL A 857 1.80 1.07 -10.10
N GLY A 858 1.26 0.72 -8.93
CA GLY A 858 0.05 -0.08 -8.78
C GLY A 858 -1.22 0.54 -9.38
N VAL A 859 -1.25 1.87 -9.58
CA VAL A 859 -2.25 2.59 -10.41
C VAL A 859 -2.56 1.91 -11.73
N SER A 860 -1.59 1.19 -12.28
CA SER A 860 -1.73 0.49 -13.55
C SER A 860 -2.70 -0.69 -13.56
N HIS A 861 -3.24 -1.10 -12.41
CA HIS A 861 -4.40 -1.99 -12.38
C HIS A 861 -5.67 -1.39 -13.02
N HIS A 862 -5.71 -0.07 -13.19
CA HIS A 862 -6.77 0.62 -13.94
C HIS A 862 -6.50 0.70 -15.45
N TYR A 863 -5.34 0.25 -15.91
CA TYR A 863 -4.89 0.37 -17.30
C TYR A 863 -5.14 -0.89 -18.13
N TRP A 864 -5.48 -2.00 -17.49
CA TRP A 864 -5.57 -3.33 -18.12
C TRP A 864 -6.52 -3.38 -19.31
N TRP A 865 -7.64 -2.66 -19.28
CA TRP A 865 -8.71 -2.84 -20.27
C TRP A 865 -9.01 -1.60 -21.10
N VAL A 866 -8.27 -0.51 -20.89
CA VAL A 866 -8.59 0.82 -21.47
C VAL A 866 -7.82 1.14 -22.76
N GLY A 867 -7.15 0.14 -23.35
CA GLY A 867 -6.41 0.28 -24.62
C GLY A 867 -4.91 0.61 -24.45
N LEU A 868 -4.45 0.79 -23.20
CA LEU A 868 -3.04 1.05 -22.90
C LEU A 868 -2.18 -0.21 -23.18
N PRO A 869 -0.85 -0.05 -23.31
CA PRO A 869 0.03 -1.17 -23.60
C PRO A 869 -0.14 -2.38 -22.67
N ASP A 870 -0.06 -3.57 -23.25
CA ASP A 870 -0.20 -4.87 -22.59
C ASP A 870 0.75 -5.08 -21.39
N PHE A 871 1.95 -4.49 -21.41
CA PHE A 871 2.88 -4.53 -20.26
C PHE A 871 2.32 -3.90 -18.98
N TRP A 872 1.21 -3.16 -19.02
CA TRP A 872 0.57 -2.68 -17.79
C TRP A 872 -0.17 -3.79 -17.03
N VAL A 873 -0.56 -4.89 -17.69
CA VAL A 873 -1.13 -6.08 -17.03
C VAL A 873 -0.14 -6.65 -15.99
N PRO A 874 1.10 -7.04 -16.36
CA PRO A 874 2.07 -7.56 -15.40
C PRO A 874 2.48 -6.57 -14.32
N LEU A 875 2.74 -5.31 -14.69
CA LEU A 875 3.16 -4.27 -13.73
C LEU A 875 2.03 -3.95 -12.76
N GLY A 876 0.83 -3.68 -13.27
CA GLY A 876 -0.34 -3.39 -12.45
C GLY A 876 -0.62 -4.53 -11.50
N THR A 877 -0.61 -5.77 -11.99
CA THR A 877 -0.84 -6.96 -11.14
C THR A 877 0.20 -7.07 -10.02
N THR A 878 1.47 -6.86 -10.34
CA THR A 878 2.56 -6.99 -9.36
C THR A 878 2.48 -5.95 -8.26
N PHE A 879 2.42 -4.68 -8.63
CA PHE A 879 2.52 -3.58 -7.68
C PHE A 879 1.24 -3.40 -6.86
N SER A 880 0.06 -3.51 -7.47
CA SER A 880 -1.21 -3.46 -6.73
C SER A 880 -1.42 -4.64 -5.79
N THR A 881 -0.86 -5.81 -6.10
CA THR A 881 -0.88 -6.95 -5.16
C THR A 881 -0.03 -6.65 -3.92
N LEU A 882 1.11 -5.98 -4.09
CA LEU A 882 2.00 -5.64 -2.98
C LEU A 882 1.41 -4.55 -2.08
N GLU A 883 0.46 -3.73 -2.55
CA GLU A 883 -0.28 -2.75 -1.74
C GLU A 883 -1.05 -3.40 -0.59
N PHE A 884 -1.46 -4.66 -0.73
CA PHE A 884 -2.14 -5.37 0.35
C PHE A 884 -1.26 -5.54 1.60
N VAL A 885 0.07 -5.61 1.43
CA VAL A 885 1.01 -5.88 2.53
C VAL A 885 1.00 -4.72 3.55
N PRO A 886 1.20 -3.44 3.17
CA PRO A 886 1.00 -2.29 4.06
C PRO A 886 -0.33 -2.32 4.83
N LEU A 887 -1.44 -2.66 4.17
CA LEU A 887 -2.78 -2.64 4.78
C LEU A 887 -2.92 -3.62 5.95
N VAL A 888 -2.27 -4.79 5.86
CA VAL A 888 -2.25 -5.76 6.96
C VAL A 888 -1.52 -5.19 8.18
N PHE A 889 -0.42 -4.46 7.97
CA PHE A 889 0.33 -3.84 9.06
C PHE A 889 -0.44 -2.72 9.73
N VAL A 890 -1.08 -1.85 8.94
CA VAL A 890 -1.92 -0.77 9.47
C VAL A 890 -3.02 -1.37 10.37
N LEU A 891 -3.66 -2.47 9.95
CA LEU A 891 -4.62 -3.16 10.78
C LEU A 891 -3.99 -3.71 12.08
N TYR A 892 -2.84 -4.41 11.98
CA TYR A 892 -2.15 -4.97 13.14
C TYR A 892 -1.80 -3.88 14.16
N ARG A 893 -1.22 -2.76 13.70
CA ARG A 893 -0.88 -1.60 14.52
C ARG A 893 -2.10 -1.00 15.20
N SER A 894 -3.19 -0.78 14.46
CA SER A 894 -4.44 -0.27 15.02
C SER A 894 -5.05 -1.20 16.06
N LEU A 895 -4.90 -2.52 15.94
CA LEU A 895 -5.31 -3.45 17.00
C LEU A 895 -4.47 -3.27 18.29
N GLY A 896 -3.18 -2.95 18.16
CA GLY A 896 -2.31 -2.57 19.29
C GLY A 896 -2.76 -1.26 19.93
N GLU A 897 -3.00 -0.22 19.13
CA GLU A 897 -3.50 1.09 19.59
C GLU A 897 -4.84 0.96 20.33
N TYR A 898 -5.75 0.11 19.85
CA TYR A 898 -7.00 -0.19 20.54
C TYR A 898 -6.79 -0.79 21.94
N ARG A 899 -5.79 -1.66 22.12
CA ARG A 899 -5.48 -2.24 23.44
C ARG A 899 -4.96 -1.17 24.40
N SER A 900 -4.12 -0.25 23.92
CA SER A 900 -3.64 0.90 24.71
C SER A 900 -4.80 1.83 25.10
N LEU A 901 -5.67 2.19 24.15
CA LEU A 901 -6.91 2.94 24.40
C LEU A 901 -7.79 2.29 25.47
N LYS A 902 -7.97 0.97 25.40
CA LYS A 902 -8.75 0.23 26.39
C LYS A 902 -8.10 0.24 27.77
N ALA A 903 -6.77 0.27 27.83
CA ALA A 903 -6.02 0.37 29.09
C ALA A 903 -6.17 1.76 29.76
N GLN A 904 -6.27 2.83 28.96
CA GLN A 904 -6.47 4.22 29.42
C GLN A 904 -7.87 4.48 30.06
N GLY A 905 -8.87 3.64 29.76
CA GLY A 905 -10.20 3.73 30.35
C GLY A 905 -11.09 4.86 29.79
N GLU A 906 -12.30 5.04 30.35
CA GLU A 906 -13.29 6.01 29.83
C GLU A 906 -12.93 7.48 30.08
N SER A 907 -11.91 7.76 30.90
CA SER A 907 -11.39 9.10 31.18
C SER A 907 -10.58 9.70 30.04
N PHE A 908 -10.21 8.91 29.02
CA PHE A 908 -9.37 9.39 27.93
C PHE A 908 -10.13 10.37 27.01
N PRO A 909 -9.70 11.65 26.93
CA PRO A 909 -10.48 12.71 26.29
C PRO A 909 -10.64 12.55 24.77
N TYR A 910 -9.75 11.80 24.11
CA TYR A 910 -9.74 11.59 22.66
C TYR A 910 -10.26 10.20 22.22
N THR A 911 -11.01 9.51 23.08
CA THR A 911 -11.55 8.17 22.79
C THR A 911 -12.35 8.12 21.48
N LEU A 912 -13.19 9.12 21.23
CA LEU A 912 -14.04 9.16 20.03
C LEU A 912 -13.25 9.42 18.74
N PRO A 913 -12.40 10.45 18.65
CA PRO A 913 -11.50 10.62 17.50
C PRO A 913 -10.72 9.36 17.16
N LEU A 914 -10.12 8.72 18.16
CA LEU A 914 -9.36 7.48 17.93
C LEU A 914 -10.27 6.31 17.53
N LEU A 915 -11.49 6.21 18.04
CA LEU A 915 -12.44 5.19 17.60
C LEU A 915 -12.78 5.30 16.10
N PHE A 916 -12.92 6.52 15.57
CA PHE A 916 -13.07 6.75 14.14
C PHE A 916 -11.85 6.31 13.33
N ILE A 917 -10.64 6.63 13.81
CA ILE A 917 -9.37 6.22 13.20
C ILE A 917 -9.25 4.69 13.18
N LEU A 918 -9.54 4.02 14.29
CA LEU A 918 -9.57 2.55 14.37
C LEU A 918 -10.59 1.94 13.41
N GLY A 919 -11.80 2.51 13.35
CA GLY A 919 -12.82 2.10 12.39
C GLY A 919 -12.33 2.23 10.95
N SER A 920 -11.64 3.33 10.64
CA SER A 920 -10.98 3.53 9.35
C SER A 920 -9.99 2.42 9.03
N SER A 921 -9.09 2.07 9.95
CA SER A 921 -8.10 1.01 9.70
C SER A 921 -8.74 -0.35 9.42
N VAL A 922 -9.84 -0.69 10.12
CA VAL A 922 -10.59 -1.91 9.85
C VAL A 922 -11.17 -1.89 8.45
N TRP A 923 -11.78 -0.79 8.03
CA TRP A 923 -12.33 -0.65 6.68
C TRP A 923 -11.26 -0.50 5.60
N ASN A 924 -10.09 0.03 5.93
CA ASN A 924 -8.97 0.08 4.99
C ASN A 924 -8.54 -1.36 4.66
N PHE A 925 -8.45 -2.23 5.66
CA PHE A 925 -8.20 -3.65 5.43
C PHE A 925 -9.36 -4.36 4.72
N VAL A 926 -10.61 -4.15 5.14
CA VAL A 926 -11.76 -4.88 4.55
C VAL A 926 -12.12 -4.37 3.15
N GLY A 927 -12.31 -3.06 3.01
CA GLY A 927 -12.68 -2.41 1.75
C GLY A 927 -11.49 -2.29 0.80
N GLY A 928 -10.43 -1.60 1.23
CA GLY A 928 -9.20 -1.43 0.46
C GLY A 928 -8.48 -2.75 0.20
N GLY A 929 -8.22 -3.52 1.25
CA GLY A 929 -7.46 -4.76 1.17
C GLY A 929 -8.24 -5.95 0.62
N VAL A 930 -9.25 -6.46 1.34
CA VAL A 930 -9.92 -7.73 1.01
C VAL A 930 -10.76 -7.60 -0.27
N LEU A 931 -11.63 -6.58 -0.34
CA LEU A 931 -12.46 -6.37 -1.53
C LEU A 931 -11.64 -5.83 -2.70
N GLY A 932 -10.68 -4.93 -2.44
CA GLY A 932 -9.77 -4.45 -3.48
C GLY A 932 -8.95 -5.58 -4.08
N PHE A 933 -8.30 -6.42 -3.27
CA PHE A 933 -7.55 -7.59 -3.78
C PHE A 933 -8.44 -8.56 -4.56
N PHE A 934 -9.67 -8.80 -4.11
CA PHE A 934 -10.60 -9.68 -4.82
C PHE A 934 -10.84 -9.21 -6.25
N ILE A 935 -11.14 -7.91 -6.43
CA ILE A 935 -11.34 -7.33 -7.76
C ILE A 935 -10.01 -7.02 -8.48
N ASN A 936 -8.87 -7.14 -7.82
CA ASN A 936 -7.54 -6.92 -8.41
C ASN A 936 -6.97 -8.17 -9.08
N LEU A 937 -7.55 -9.36 -8.90
CA LEU A 937 -7.12 -10.53 -9.65
C LEU A 937 -7.50 -10.33 -11.13
N PRO A 938 -6.55 -10.28 -12.09
CA PRO A 938 -6.88 -9.96 -13.48
C PRO A 938 -7.99 -10.83 -14.08
N VAL A 939 -8.04 -12.12 -13.71
CA VAL A 939 -9.07 -13.05 -14.16
C VAL A 939 -10.46 -12.74 -13.62
N ILE A 940 -10.56 -12.23 -12.38
CA ILE A 940 -11.83 -11.80 -11.79
C ILE A 940 -12.20 -10.44 -12.38
N ASN A 941 -11.24 -9.51 -12.38
CA ASN A 941 -11.41 -8.16 -12.90
C ASN A 941 -11.87 -8.17 -14.36
N TYR A 942 -11.38 -9.09 -15.19
CA TYR A 942 -11.81 -9.19 -16.59
C TYR A 942 -13.34 -9.31 -16.75
N TYR A 943 -14.04 -9.98 -15.83
CA TYR A 943 -15.51 -10.10 -15.84
C TYR A 943 -16.22 -9.09 -14.94
N GLU A 944 -15.56 -8.63 -13.87
CA GLU A 944 -16.11 -7.74 -12.86
C GLU A 944 -15.90 -6.26 -13.18
N HIS A 945 -14.90 -5.91 -13.98
CA HIS A 945 -14.49 -4.53 -14.25
C HIS A 945 -15.68 -3.70 -14.67
N GLY A 946 -15.99 -2.65 -13.90
CA GLY A 946 -17.19 -1.87 -14.14
C GLY A 946 -18.49 -2.53 -13.65
N THR A 947 -18.50 -3.23 -12.51
CA THR A 947 -19.74 -3.81 -11.94
C THR A 947 -19.97 -3.41 -10.48
N TYR A 948 -21.01 -3.97 -9.85
CA TYR A 948 -21.39 -3.65 -8.47
C TYR A 948 -20.37 -4.10 -7.41
N LEU A 949 -19.41 -4.99 -7.71
CA LEU A 949 -18.33 -5.26 -6.75
C LEU A 949 -17.35 -4.08 -6.66
N THR A 950 -17.11 -3.37 -7.77
CA THR A 950 -16.42 -2.07 -7.79
C THR A 950 -17.17 -1.06 -6.91
N VAL A 951 -18.51 -1.02 -6.97
CA VAL A 951 -19.32 -0.15 -6.10
C VAL A 951 -19.16 -0.51 -4.62
N ALA A 952 -19.17 -1.81 -4.30
CA ALA A 952 -18.98 -2.30 -2.94
C ALA A 952 -17.59 -1.94 -2.40
N HIS A 953 -16.55 -2.19 -3.18
CA HIS A 953 -15.18 -1.78 -2.87
C HIS A 953 -15.11 -0.26 -2.67
N ALA A 954 -15.58 0.53 -3.63
CA ALA A 954 -15.51 2.00 -3.58
C ALA A 954 -16.19 2.60 -2.34
N HIS A 955 -17.36 2.11 -1.92
CA HIS A 955 -18.01 2.63 -0.70
C HIS A 955 -17.25 2.20 0.56
N THR A 956 -16.79 0.96 0.62
CA THR A 956 -16.10 0.42 1.80
C THR A 956 -14.67 0.94 1.94
N SER A 957 -13.99 1.28 0.85
CA SER A 957 -12.67 1.92 0.85
C SER A 957 -12.78 3.44 1.03
N LEU A 958 -13.51 4.15 0.14
CA LEU A 958 -13.54 5.61 0.16
C LEU A 958 -14.18 6.16 1.44
N PHE A 959 -15.40 5.73 1.76
CA PHE A 959 -16.06 6.16 2.99
C PHE A 959 -15.49 5.43 4.21
N GLY A 960 -15.33 4.11 4.12
CA GLY A 960 -14.91 3.30 5.26
C GLY A 960 -13.51 3.64 5.77
N ALA A 961 -12.51 3.77 4.88
CA ALA A 961 -11.17 4.21 5.27
C ALA A 961 -11.12 5.75 5.39
N PHE A 962 -11.04 6.45 4.26
CA PHE A 962 -10.77 7.89 4.26
C PHE A 962 -11.89 8.73 4.88
N GLY A 963 -13.15 8.34 4.68
CA GLY A 963 -14.30 9.04 5.24
C GLY A 963 -14.35 8.99 6.77
N LEU A 964 -14.31 7.79 7.37
CA LEU A 964 -14.28 7.66 8.83
C LEU A 964 -13.08 8.36 9.44
N LEU A 965 -11.94 8.28 8.78
CA LEU A 965 -10.72 8.93 9.21
C LEU A 965 -10.82 10.45 9.22
N ALA A 966 -11.36 11.03 8.15
CA ALA A 966 -11.63 12.46 8.06
C ALA A 966 -12.63 12.91 9.15
N LEU A 967 -13.68 12.12 9.41
CA LEU A 967 -14.60 12.37 10.52
C LEU A 967 -13.91 12.29 11.89
N GLY A 968 -12.95 11.37 12.06
CA GLY A 968 -12.10 11.27 13.25
C GLY A 968 -11.27 12.54 13.47
N LEU A 969 -10.60 13.02 12.41
CA LEU A 969 -9.85 14.29 12.43
C LEU A 969 -10.76 15.50 12.72
N GLY A 970 -11.94 15.57 12.11
CA GLY A 970 -12.92 16.61 12.42
C GLY A 970 -13.39 16.58 13.87
N THR A 971 -13.59 15.38 14.41
CA THR A 971 -13.94 15.18 15.83
C THR A 971 -12.78 15.58 16.75
N TYR A 972 -11.54 15.31 16.36
CA TYR A 972 -10.33 15.73 17.10
C TYR A 972 -10.23 17.26 17.16
N ILE A 973 -10.35 17.95 16.02
CA ILE A 973 -10.32 19.41 15.94
C ILE A 973 -11.38 20.02 16.89
N LEU A 974 -12.60 19.49 16.87
CA LEU A 974 -13.66 19.97 17.75
C LEU A 974 -13.43 19.61 19.21
N ARG A 975 -12.78 18.48 19.52
CA ARG A 975 -12.45 18.09 20.90
C ARG A 975 -11.46 19.04 21.55
N VAL A 976 -10.51 19.56 20.77
CA VAL A 976 -9.52 20.55 21.22
C VAL A 976 -10.13 21.94 21.33
N VAL A 977 -11.00 22.33 20.40
CA VAL A 977 -11.57 23.70 20.36
C VAL A 977 -12.75 23.88 21.30
N ALA A 978 -13.50 22.82 21.60
CA ALA A 978 -14.68 22.89 22.47
C ALA A 978 -14.27 22.77 23.95
N PRO A 979 -14.76 23.68 24.83
CA PRO A 979 -14.51 23.60 26.26
C PRO A 979 -15.02 22.27 26.84
N GLU A 980 -14.31 21.73 27.82
CA GLU A 980 -14.63 20.44 28.43
C GLU A 980 -16.06 20.39 28.99
N ALA A 981 -16.54 21.48 29.61
CA ALA A 981 -17.90 21.60 30.13
C ALA A 981 -19.00 21.55 29.05
N ALA A 982 -18.66 21.80 27.79
CA ALA A 982 -19.58 21.81 26.66
C ALA A 982 -19.49 20.55 25.78
N TRP A 983 -18.54 19.65 26.05
CA TRP A 983 -18.32 18.43 25.28
C TRP A 983 -19.44 17.40 25.54
N ASP A 984 -20.18 17.07 24.48
CA ASP A 984 -21.21 16.03 24.48
C ASP A 984 -20.86 14.95 23.45
N PRO A 985 -20.36 13.77 23.89
CA PRO A 985 -19.92 12.71 23.00
C PRO A 985 -21.06 12.03 22.24
N THR A 986 -22.33 12.26 22.62
CA THR A 986 -23.49 11.53 22.12
C THR A 986 -23.66 11.65 20.61
N TRP A 987 -23.46 12.85 20.06
CA TRP A 987 -23.62 13.13 18.63
C TRP A 987 -22.60 12.36 17.78
N PHE A 988 -21.33 12.42 18.17
CA PHE A 988 -20.24 11.76 17.43
C PHE A 988 -20.26 10.24 17.63
N ARG A 989 -20.66 9.76 18.80
CA ARG A 989 -20.88 8.32 19.04
C ARG A 989 -22.04 7.79 18.18
N GLY A 990 -23.13 8.55 18.09
CA GLY A 990 -24.25 8.25 17.21
C GLY A 990 -23.81 8.23 15.75
N ALA A 991 -23.08 9.25 15.30
CA ALA A 991 -22.52 9.32 13.95
C ALA A 991 -21.65 8.09 13.62
N PHE A 992 -20.71 7.74 14.50
CA PHE A 992 -19.83 6.58 14.31
C PHE A 992 -20.59 5.28 14.08
N TRP A 993 -21.53 4.94 14.98
CA TRP A 993 -22.24 3.67 14.88
C TRP A 993 -23.25 3.65 13.73
N LEU A 994 -23.96 4.75 13.51
CA LEU A 994 -24.94 4.86 12.42
C LEU A 994 -24.27 4.70 11.06
N THR A 995 -23.14 5.37 10.83
CA THR A 995 -22.43 5.23 9.54
C THR A 995 -21.80 3.86 9.37
N ASN A 996 -21.20 3.26 10.40
CA ASN A 996 -20.62 1.91 10.31
C ASN A 996 -21.69 0.85 10.09
N VAL A 997 -22.79 0.87 10.87
CA VAL A 997 -23.91 -0.06 10.70
C VAL A 997 -24.54 0.12 9.31
N GLY A 998 -24.71 1.36 8.87
CA GLY A 998 -25.20 1.64 7.52
C GLY A 998 -24.30 1.08 6.43
N LEU A 999 -22.99 1.26 6.54
CA LEU A 999 -22.01 0.74 5.59
C LEU A 999 -22.00 -0.80 5.55
N VAL A 1000 -22.06 -1.47 6.70
CA VAL A 1000 -22.17 -2.94 6.76
C VAL A 1000 -23.45 -3.41 6.08
N ILE A 1001 -24.59 -2.81 6.42
CA ILE A 1001 -25.89 -3.25 5.89
C ILE A 1001 -25.96 -3.00 4.38
N MET A 1002 -25.56 -1.83 3.87
CA MET A 1002 -25.61 -1.57 2.41
C MET A 1002 -24.72 -2.55 1.63
N SER A 1003 -23.54 -2.87 2.16
CA SER A 1003 -22.60 -3.76 1.50
C SER A 1003 -23.07 -5.21 1.52
N VAL A 1004 -23.51 -5.72 2.68
CA VAL A 1004 -23.87 -7.14 2.85
C VAL A 1004 -25.27 -7.45 2.33
N ALA A 1005 -26.23 -6.53 2.49
CA ALA A 1005 -27.61 -6.77 2.08
C ALA A 1005 -27.85 -6.48 0.59
N SER A 1006 -26.99 -5.70 -0.07
CA SER A 1006 -27.21 -5.22 -1.44
C SER A 1006 -25.96 -5.32 -2.32
N LEU A 1007 -24.94 -4.49 -2.08
CA LEU A 1007 -23.86 -4.27 -3.07
C LEU A 1007 -23.08 -5.54 -3.39
N LEU A 1008 -22.65 -6.31 -2.37
CA LEU A 1008 -21.88 -7.53 -2.58
C LEU A 1008 -22.73 -8.64 -3.23
N PRO A 1009 -23.91 -9.02 -2.71
CA PRO A 1009 -24.76 -10.00 -3.39
C PRO A 1009 -25.07 -9.62 -4.84
N LEU A 1010 -25.40 -8.35 -5.09
CA LEU A 1010 -25.70 -7.85 -6.43
C LEU A 1010 -24.48 -7.95 -7.35
N GLY A 1011 -23.31 -7.55 -6.86
CA GLY A 1011 -22.05 -7.68 -7.58
C GLY A 1011 -21.70 -9.13 -7.94
N PHE A 1012 -21.92 -10.09 -7.04
CA PHE A 1012 -21.71 -11.51 -7.36
C PHE A 1012 -22.72 -12.07 -8.37
N VAL A 1013 -23.98 -11.64 -8.32
CA VAL A 1013 -25.00 -11.99 -9.33
C VAL A 1013 -24.62 -11.39 -10.69
N GLN A 1014 -24.12 -10.16 -10.71
CA GLN A 1014 -23.65 -9.47 -11.91
C GLN A 1014 -22.41 -10.14 -12.50
N LEU A 1015 -21.41 -10.46 -11.68
CA LEU A 1015 -20.21 -11.21 -12.08
C LEU A 1015 -20.58 -12.57 -12.69
N ARG A 1016 -21.52 -13.29 -12.06
CA ARG A 1016 -22.02 -14.57 -12.60
C ARG A 1016 -22.71 -14.40 -13.95
N THR A 1017 -23.46 -13.33 -14.13
CA THR A 1017 -24.14 -13.01 -15.40
C THR A 1017 -23.09 -12.67 -16.46
N ALA A 1018 -22.10 -11.84 -16.13
CA ALA A 1018 -21.01 -11.50 -17.03
C ALA A 1018 -20.27 -12.74 -17.52
N TYR A 1019 -19.94 -13.66 -16.60
CA TYR A 1019 -19.25 -14.90 -16.92
C TYR A 1019 -20.09 -15.87 -17.78
N ARG A 1020 -21.42 -15.94 -17.60
CA ARG A 1020 -22.27 -16.92 -18.28
C ARG A 1020 -22.85 -16.43 -19.59
N ASP A 1021 -23.32 -15.19 -19.58
CA ASP A 1021 -24.20 -14.64 -20.61
C ASP A 1021 -23.51 -13.48 -21.37
N GLY A 1022 -22.31 -13.06 -20.94
CA GLY A 1022 -21.56 -11.95 -21.55
C GLY A 1022 -21.62 -10.66 -20.72
N TYR A 1023 -20.60 -9.81 -20.88
CA TYR A 1023 -20.49 -8.58 -20.08
C TYR A 1023 -21.60 -7.56 -20.42
N ALA A 1024 -22.00 -7.45 -21.69
CA ALA A 1024 -23.12 -6.58 -22.11
C ALA A 1024 -24.44 -6.99 -21.43
N ALA A 1025 -24.71 -8.29 -21.28
CA ALA A 1025 -25.88 -8.81 -20.57
C ALA A 1025 -25.88 -8.40 -19.09
N ALA A 1026 -24.74 -8.45 -18.41
CA ALA A 1026 -24.60 -8.02 -17.01
C ALA A 1026 -24.81 -6.51 -16.81
N ARG A 1027 -24.66 -5.71 -17.88
CA ARG A 1027 -24.84 -4.24 -17.88
C ARG A 1027 -26.17 -3.80 -18.49
N SER A 1028 -27.02 -4.74 -18.90
CA SER A 1028 -28.29 -4.50 -19.58
C SER A 1028 -29.39 -3.99 -18.63
N LEU A 1029 -30.46 -3.40 -19.18
CA LEU A 1029 -31.63 -3.03 -18.38
C LEU A 1029 -32.32 -4.29 -17.83
N GLU A 1030 -32.37 -5.33 -18.67
CA GLU A 1030 -32.97 -6.63 -18.42
C GLU A 1030 -32.36 -7.30 -17.17
N PHE A 1031 -31.05 -7.12 -16.93
CA PHE A 1031 -30.40 -7.54 -15.68
C PHE A 1031 -30.96 -6.82 -14.45
N TYR A 1032 -31.06 -5.49 -14.52
CA TYR A 1032 -31.53 -4.69 -13.39
C TYR A 1032 -33.02 -4.88 -13.10
N GLU A 1033 -33.83 -5.27 -14.08
CA GLU A 1033 -35.27 -5.52 -13.91
C GLU A 1033 -35.60 -6.90 -13.32
N GLN A 1034 -34.62 -7.78 -13.15
CA GLN A 1034 -34.86 -9.09 -12.52
C GLN A 1034 -35.38 -8.93 -11.09
N GLU A 1035 -36.42 -9.70 -10.73
CA GLU A 1035 -37.12 -9.56 -9.43
C GLU A 1035 -36.17 -9.68 -8.22
N HIS A 1036 -35.21 -10.60 -8.28
CA HIS A 1036 -34.23 -10.77 -7.21
C HIS A 1036 -33.19 -9.63 -7.17
N VAL A 1037 -32.81 -9.06 -8.32
CA VAL A 1037 -31.95 -7.87 -8.39
C VAL A 1037 -32.67 -6.65 -7.80
N GLN A 1038 -33.93 -6.43 -8.16
CA GLN A 1038 -34.78 -5.38 -7.59
C GLN A 1038 -34.94 -5.52 -6.08
N THR A 1039 -35.07 -6.75 -5.57
CA THR A 1039 -35.12 -7.01 -4.12
C THR A 1039 -33.82 -6.58 -3.42
N LEU A 1040 -32.66 -6.89 -4.00
CA LEU A 1040 -31.35 -6.46 -3.48
C LEU A 1040 -31.20 -4.93 -3.52
N LEU A 1041 -31.65 -4.28 -4.59
CA LEU A 1041 -31.63 -2.82 -4.74
C LEU A 1041 -32.50 -2.16 -3.66
N TRP A 1042 -33.70 -2.68 -3.39
CA TRP A 1042 -34.55 -2.21 -2.30
C TRP A 1042 -33.94 -2.43 -0.91
N ALA A 1043 -33.30 -3.58 -0.68
CA ALA A 1043 -32.66 -3.91 0.60
C ALA A 1043 -31.58 -2.88 0.99
N ARG A 1044 -30.98 -2.19 0.00
CA ARG A 1044 -29.99 -1.12 0.21
C ARG A 1044 -30.51 0.01 1.10
N THR A 1045 -31.80 0.33 1.01
CA THR A 1045 -32.43 1.41 1.80
C THR A 1045 -32.25 1.24 3.32
N LEU A 1046 -32.11 -0.01 3.79
CA LEU A 1046 -31.86 -0.34 5.19
C LEU A 1046 -30.47 0.12 5.66
N GLY A 1047 -29.49 0.20 4.77
CA GLY A 1047 -28.15 0.72 5.03
C GLY A 1047 -28.03 2.22 4.75
N ASP A 1048 -28.74 2.73 3.75
CA ASP A 1048 -28.71 4.16 3.38
C ASP A 1048 -29.32 5.05 4.48
N ALA A 1049 -30.41 4.61 5.12
CA ALA A 1049 -31.08 5.37 6.18
C ALA A 1049 -30.16 5.65 7.40
N PRO A 1050 -29.52 4.66 8.04
CA PRO A 1050 -28.57 4.93 9.12
C PRO A 1050 -27.34 5.72 8.63
N MET A 1051 -26.87 5.56 7.39
CA MET A 1051 -25.79 6.40 6.84
C MET A 1051 -26.16 7.89 6.84
N ILE A 1052 -27.35 8.23 6.34
CA ILE A 1052 -27.86 9.61 6.31
C ILE A 1052 -28.03 10.16 7.73
N LEU A 1053 -28.60 9.37 8.65
CA LEU A 1053 -28.76 9.78 10.05
C LEU A 1053 -27.40 10.01 10.73
N GLY A 1054 -26.39 9.20 10.39
CA GLY A 1054 -25.03 9.38 10.87
C GLY A 1054 -24.40 10.69 10.38
N ALA A 1055 -24.55 11.01 9.09
CA ALA A 1055 -24.11 12.27 8.52
C ALA A 1055 -24.78 13.50 9.18
N LEU A 1056 -26.09 13.42 9.42
CA LEU A 1056 -26.86 14.44 10.12
C LEU A 1056 -26.39 14.60 11.59
N ALA A 1057 -26.18 13.48 12.29
CA ALA A 1057 -25.72 13.49 13.67
C ALA A 1057 -24.34 14.14 13.81
N PHE A 1058 -23.40 13.80 12.91
CA PHE A 1058 -22.08 14.42 12.87
C PHE A 1058 -22.18 15.93 12.64
N THR A 1059 -22.96 16.36 11.65
CA THR A 1059 -23.10 17.77 11.28
C THR A 1059 -23.75 18.60 12.39
N ALA A 1060 -24.81 18.07 13.01
CA ALA A 1060 -25.47 18.70 14.14
C ALA A 1060 -24.54 18.81 15.35
N GLY A 1061 -23.80 17.73 15.64
CA GLY A 1061 -22.73 17.70 16.65
C GLY A 1061 -21.67 18.77 16.39
N ALA A 1062 -21.16 18.87 15.16
CA ALA A 1062 -20.15 19.84 14.77
C ALA A 1062 -20.60 21.29 14.97
N ILE A 1063 -21.80 21.62 14.50
CA ILE A 1063 -22.37 22.97 14.65
C ILE A 1063 -22.57 23.32 16.13
N ARG A 1064 -23.06 22.37 16.94
CA ARG A 1064 -23.32 22.58 18.37
C ARG A 1064 -22.02 22.89 19.14
N HIS A 1065 -20.99 22.05 18.97
CA HIS A 1065 -19.72 22.19 19.68
C HIS A 1065 -18.97 23.46 19.24
N LEU A 1066 -18.96 23.78 17.95
CA LEU A 1066 -18.32 25.00 17.46
C LEU A 1066 -19.02 26.28 17.97
N ARG A 1067 -20.35 26.26 18.10
CA ARG A 1067 -21.10 27.37 18.71
C ARG A 1067 -20.79 27.52 20.20
N ALA A 1068 -20.58 26.42 20.91
CA ALA A 1068 -20.20 26.46 22.32
C ALA A 1068 -18.80 27.07 22.51
N ALA A 1069 -17.82 26.63 21.70
CA ALA A 1069 -16.47 27.19 21.70
C ALA A 1069 -16.46 28.71 21.53
N ARG A 1070 -17.21 29.22 20.54
CA ARG A 1070 -17.31 30.67 20.30
C ARG A 1070 -17.89 31.47 21.46
N ARG A 1071 -18.85 30.90 22.20
CA ARG A 1071 -19.44 31.59 23.36
C ARG A 1071 -18.44 31.73 24.50
N HIS A 1072 -17.54 30.76 24.65
CA HIS A 1072 -16.51 30.79 25.68
C HIS A 1072 -15.38 31.78 25.34
N SER A 1073 -14.90 31.78 24.09
CA SER A 1073 -13.89 32.75 23.65
C SER A 1073 -14.37 34.21 23.75
N ALA A 1074 -15.68 34.46 23.59
CA ALA A 1074 -16.29 35.79 23.72
C ALA A 1074 -16.51 36.23 25.17
N THR A 1075 -16.41 35.32 26.14
CA THR A 1075 -16.48 35.66 27.58
C THR A 1075 -15.11 35.92 28.20
N ASP A 1076 -14.03 35.46 27.56
CA ASP A 1076 -12.64 35.67 28.00
C ASP A 1076 -11.97 36.92 27.38
N THR A 1077 -12.60 37.54 26.36
CA THR A 1077 -12.25 38.85 25.79
C THR A 1077 -13.13 39.95 26.33
#